data_AF-A0AAN9R649-F1
#
_entry.id   AF-A0AAN9R649-F1
#
_cell.length_a   1.000
_cell.length_b   1.000
_cell.length_c   1.000
_cell.angle_alpha   90.00
_cell.angle_beta   90.00
_cell.angle_gamma   90.00
#
_symmetry.space_group_name_H-M   'P 1'
#
loop_
_entity.id
_entity.type
_entity.pdbx_description
1 polymer ?
#
loop_
_entity_poly.entity_id
_entity_poly.type
_entity_poly.pdbx_seq_one_letter_code
_entity_poly.pdbx_strand_id
1 'polypeptide(L)'
;MVLKRCSPSFLSCSLVPLSFLLSPATATVPSLLVILKVIFGSDHNSALKEIIQNVTDFEMVVEDLLCQDTPPRTELVEGYDAIAVAAWSSMVEIAILVCKHFNIGFELLSKFHMCLESCSSHLVTLFDANSVAIPCGQLKVIVLLLYSLSSSIATSHSPLLPSVGIYKRLSISSPYEVCEFLTTCLSKGKGFHFPPCHMLNFCGIRILLDCPLDLSALMAFSPVPAALDFSPFEESCKTEADDFHDSRVGSGKRQKIENHLDAKSLLFVEPWYKTINNLHLWNASFIDVVLISSPMGILGLPFLTRMKGFSAKIYVTEASARLGQLMMEDLVSMHAEFMQFYGPEETNFPTWLRQEELEILPSELREIISGKDGAELGGWMPLYSAADVKDCMLKIHTLNYAEEVCYNGTFVIKAFSSGIEIGSCNWVLNSPKGDIAYLSSSSFISTHAMTFDYHSLQGICTLIYSDFSSLSDALDVEAANNYSVPTDDNSSPMSSQDLAAFNLNSDENLEEKEKLIFISSCALECVKEGGSVLIPINRLGTSLQLLEEMTTLLEASATKVPVYIISSVAEELLTLLNTIPEWLCKQRQERLFAGEPLFEHVKLLKERQIHVVPAIHSHQLLMNWQEPCIVFCPHWSLRLGPVVHLLYRWCGDPKSLLILEDVLNPELALLPFQPVSMKVLQCLFPSGIGLQKVHPLLKGLQPKTILCPEELRSRTCFSSEMSFSVLYYTEAETLKVSYRKKGLELKIATDLASQFYWKTFKKEEINIARLKGELLVENAKHLLLQDNDKKNSSRNRLLVHWGLPDSEKLVGALANLGISALLEHGKSDAKSQTVCTVQLREPYKALIEIGTTSTSITTDDENVASLIYKTLDNILDAV
;
A
#
# COMPACT_ATOMS: atom_id res chain seq x y z
N MET A 1 21.14 58.99 -45.09
CA MET A 1 20.46 59.73 -46.17
C MET A 1 18.95 59.55 -45.98
N VAL A 2 18.26 60.63 -45.61
CA VAL A 2 16.83 60.94 -45.88
C VAL A 2 15.77 59.92 -45.37
N LEU A 3 15.11 60.16 -44.22
CA LEU A 3 13.83 60.89 -44.04
C LEU A 3 12.63 60.34 -44.86
N LYS A 4 11.61 59.77 -44.22
CA LYS A 4 10.32 60.45 -43.95
C LYS A 4 9.21 59.55 -43.35
N ARG A 5 8.54 60.18 -42.38
CA ARG A 5 7.21 59.98 -41.78
C ARG A 5 6.12 59.40 -42.72
N CYS A 6 5.23 58.58 -42.15
CA CYS A 6 3.79 58.91 -41.94
C CYS A 6 3.13 57.91 -40.96
N SER A 7 2.13 58.40 -40.23
CA SER A 7 1.39 57.80 -39.10
C SER A 7 0.11 57.03 -39.55
N PRO A 8 -0.83 56.68 -38.65
CA PRO A 8 -1.06 55.35 -38.06
C PRO A 8 -2.32 54.64 -38.62
N SER A 9 -2.32 53.30 -38.73
CA SER A 9 -3.51 52.44 -38.51
C SER A 9 -3.28 50.98 -38.97
N PHE A 10 -3.68 50.04 -38.10
CA PHE A 10 -4.05 48.63 -38.32
C PHE A 10 -3.08 47.68 -39.06
N LEU A 11 -2.50 46.71 -38.32
CA LEU A 11 -2.83 45.27 -38.40
C LEU A 11 -1.89 44.41 -37.51
N SER A 12 -2.51 43.61 -36.66
CA SER A 12 -2.23 42.19 -36.35
C SER A 12 -0.82 41.59 -36.53
N CYS A 13 -0.44 40.83 -35.48
CA CYS A 13 0.39 39.61 -35.48
C CYS A 13 1.92 39.73 -35.55
N SER A 14 2.60 39.50 -34.41
CA SER A 14 3.39 38.28 -34.17
C SER A 14 4.15 38.38 -32.83
N LEU A 15 3.57 37.86 -31.75
CA LEU A 15 4.32 37.44 -30.58
C LEU A 15 5.16 36.23 -31.00
N VAL A 16 6.45 36.44 -31.20
CA VAL A 16 7.43 35.36 -31.27
C VAL A 16 7.40 34.64 -29.92
N PRO A 17 7.23 33.30 -29.87
CA PRO A 17 7.02 32.60 -28.63
C PRO A 17 8.31 32.61 -27.79
N LEU A 18 8.17 32.95 -26.51
CA LEU A 18 9.21 32.88 -25.48
C LEU A 18 9.79 31.46 -25.26
N SER A 19 9.35 30.46 -26.03
CA SER A 19 9.79 29.07 -25.95
C SER A 19 11.20 28.81 -26.54
N PHE A 20 11.81 29.78 -27.22
CA PHE A 20 13.13 29.59 -27.86
C PHE A 20 14.33 30.07 -27.05
N LEU A 21 14.13 30.76 -25.92
CA LEU A 21 15.24 31.29 -25.08
C LEU A 21 15.48 30.49 -23.79
N LEU A 22 14.69 29.45 -23.51
CA LEU A 22 14.82 28.60 -22.32
C LEU A 22 15.04 27.14 -22.75
N SER A 23 16.26 26.85 -23.23
CA SER A 23 16.82 25.50 -23.23
C SER A 23 17.47 25.24 -21.87
N PRO A 24 17.26 24.09 -21.20
CA PRO A 24 17.71 23.87 -19.82
C PRO A 24 19.23 23.74 -19.65
N ALA A 25 20.02 23.77 -20.73
CA ALA A 25 21.45 23.44 -20.69
C ALA A 25 22.40 24.65 -20.74
N THR A 26 21.93 25.90 -20.82
CA THR A 26 22.82 27.08 -21.02
C THR A 26 22.46 28.35 -20.25
N ALA A 27 21.64 28.28 -19.19
CA ALA A 27 21.31 29.45 -18.38
C ALA A 27 22.40 29.73 -17.31
N THR A 28 23.53 30.33 -17.71
CA THR A 28 24.49 30.92 -16.76
C THR A 28 24.00 32.29 -16.29
N VAL A 29 24.30 32.67 -15.03
CA VAL A 29 23.96 33.97 -14.38
C VAL A 29 24.14 35.24 -15.26
N PRO A 30 25.13 35.32 -16.18
CA PRO A 30 25.26 36.45 -17.12
C PRO A 30 24.02 36.68 -18.01
N SER A 31 23.22 35.64 -18.25
CA SER A 31 21.99 35.70 -19.05
C SER A 31 20.89 36.52 -18.35
N LEU A 32 20.85 36.56 -17.02
CA LEU A 32 19.84 37.29 -16.25
C LEU A 32 20.08 38.82 -16.32
N LEU A 33 21.35 39.24 -16.29
CA LEU A 33 21.74 40.64 -16.37
C LEU A 33 21.46 41.24 -17.76
N VAL A 34 21.63 40.43 -18.82
CA VAL A 34 21.28 40.79 -20.19
C VAL A 34 19.77 40.90 -20.35
N ILE A 35 19.00 39.97 -19.78
CA ILE A 35 17.53 40.01 -19.78
C ILE A 35 17.02 41.26 -19.05
N LEU A 36 17.58 41.59 -17.88
CA LEU A 36 17.22 42.80 -17.12
C LEU A 36 17.58 44.10 -17.88
N LYS A 37 18.73 44.15 -18.57
CA LYS A 37 19.10 45.31 -19.41
C LYS A 37 18.22 45.46 -20.66
N VAL A 38 17.81 44.36 -21.27
CA VAL A 38 16.95 44.33 -22.46
C VAL A 38 15.50 44.69 -22.13
N ILE A 39 14.99 44.28 -20.97
CA ILE A 39 13.61 44.57 -20.55
C ILE A 39 13.44 46.02 -20.08
N PHE A 40 14.43 46.60 -19.40
CA PHE A 40 14.22 47.84 -18.65
C PHE A 40 14.89 49.11 -19.21
N GLY A 41 15.82 49.01 -20.17
CA GLY A 41 16.48 50.17 -20.78
C GLY A 41 17.43 50.92 -19.82
N SER A 42 18.61 51.31 -20.30
CA SER A 42 19.78 51.54 -19.45
C SER A 42 19.81 52.77 -18.56
N ASP A 43 19.00 53.82 -18.75
CA ASP A 43 19.55 55.14 -18.39
C ASP A 43 18.83 56.05 -17.39
N HIS A 44 17.72 55.69 -16.74
CA HIS A 44 17.02 56.68 -15.89
C HIS A 44 16.50 56.27 -14.50
N ASN A 45 16.95 55.18 -13.88
CA ASN A 45 16.43 54.81 -12.55
C ASN A 45 17.52 54.41 -11.53
N SER A 46 17.65 55.18 -10.44
CA SER A 46 18.67 55.00 -9.39
C SER A 46 18.50 53.70 -8.60
N ALA A 47 17.27 53.23 -8.42
CA ALA A 47 16.99 51.94 -7.77
C ALA A 47 17.44 50.74 -8.64
N LEU A 48 17.45 50.92 -9.96
CA LEU A 48 17.88 49.88 -10.90
C LEU A 48 19.41 49.79 -10.95
N LYS A 49 20.12 50.90 -10.70
CA LYS A 49 21.57 50.89 -10.46
C LYS A 49 21.93 50.17 -9.17
N GLU A 50 21.15 50.32 -8.11
CA GLU A 50 21.36 49.64 -6.83
C GLU A 50 21.12 48.12 -6.95
N ILE A 51 20.08 47.70 -7.67
CA ILE A 51 19.82 46.28 -7.94
C ILE A 51 20.92 45.68 -8.84
N ILE A 52 21.34 46.39 -9.89
CA ILE A 52 22.45 45.94 -10.74
C ILE A 52 23.73 45.84 -9.91
N GLN A 53 24.03 46.83 -9.06
CA GLN A 53 25.22 46.85 -8.20
C GLN A 53 25.25 45.66 -7.24
N ASN A 54 24.14 45.38 -6.54
CA ASN A 54 24.03 44.26 -5.62
C ASN A 54 24.19 42.90 -6.33
N VAL A 55 23.74 42.78 -7.59
CA VAL A 55 23.93 41.57 -8.40
C VAL A 55 25.39 41.43 -8.86
N THR A 56 26.06 42.51 -9.25
CA THR A 56 27.50 42.47 -9.57
C THR A 56 28.38 42.22 -8.35
N ASP A 57 28.01 42.74 -7.17
CA ASP A 57 28.75 42.49 -5.92
C ASP A 57 28.61 41.01 -5.50
N PHE A 58 27.46 40.40 -5.77
CA PHE A 58 27.24 38.97 -5.59
C PHE A 58 28.07 38.10 -6.56
N GLU A 59 28.21 38.51 -7.83
CA GLU A 59 29.10 37.84 -8.81
C GLU A 59 30.56 37.82 -8.34
N MET A 60 31.08 38.93 -7.81
CA MET A 60 32.46 38.98 -7.29
C MET A 60 32.68 38.05 -6.10
N VAL A 61 31.70 37.95 -5.19
CA VAL A 61 31.80 37.06 -4.01
C VAL A 61 31.79 35.59 -4.42
N VAL A 62 31.02 35.23 -5.45
CA VAL A 62 30.96 33.86 -5.97
C VAL A 62 32.23 33.49 -6.75
N GLU A 63 32.82 34.41 -7.53
CA GLU A 63 34.10 34.16 -8.22
C GLU A 63 35.28 34.01 -7.24
N ASP A 64 35.35 34.84 -6.19
CA ASP A 64 36.40 34.74 -5.16
C ASP A 64 36.36 33.41 -4.37
N LEU A 65 35.16 32.83 -4.21
CA LEU A 65 34.96 31.53 -3.56
C LEU A 65 35.29 30.34 -4.47
N LEU A 66 35.19 30.50 -5.79
CA LEU A 66 35.48 29.45 -6.79
C LEU A 66 36.97 29.35 -7.16
N CYS A 67 37.78 30.36 -6.83
CA CYS A 67 39.22 30.40 -7.16
C CYS A 67 40.16 29.81 -6.09
N GLN A 68 39.65 29.18 -5.02
CA GLN A 68 40.49 28.55 -4.00
C GLN A 68 40.70 27.05 -4.27
N ASP A 69 41.92 26.66 -4.66
CA ASP A 69 42.36 25.28 -4.89
C ASP A 69 42.38 24.43 -3.58
N THR A 70 41.78 23.22 -3.60
CA THR A 70 41.55 22.31 -2.45
C THR A 70 42.34 20.97 -2.55
N PRO A 71 42.55 20.18 -1.46
CA PRO A 71 41.65 19.02 -1.12
C PRO A 71 41.60 18.61 0.40
N PRO A 72 40.83 17.58 0.89
CA PRO A 72 39.88 16.65 0.23
C PRO A 72 38.42 16.55 0.82
N ARG A 73 37.45 16.53 -0.11
CA ARG A 73 36.21 15.72 -0.29
C ARG A 73 35.19 15.26 0.78
N THR A 74 35.18 15.71 2.03
CA THR A 74 34.03 15.38 2.95
C THR A 74 33.25 16.56 3.50
N GLU A 75 33.71 17.80 3.34
CA GLU A 75 33.05 19.00 3.88
C GLU A 75 32.44 19.92 2.80
N LEU A 76 32.51 19.53 1.53
CA LEU A 76 32.10 20.37 0.39
C LEU A 76 30.59 20.39 0.09
N VAL A 77 29.80 19.46 0.66
CA VAL A 77 28.35 19.36 0.36
C VAL A 77 27.55 20.42 1.15
N GLU A 78 27.91 20.69 2.40
CA GLU A 78 27.19 21.67 3.24
C GLU A 78 27.39 23.13 2.77
N GLY A 79 28.54 23.45 2.19
CA GLY A 79 28.85 24.80 1.69
C GLY A 79 28.10 25.17 0.40
N TYR A 80 27.94 24.21 -0.52
CA TYR A 80 27.17 24.42 -1.75
C TYR A 80 25.67 24.54 -1.49
N ASP A 81 25.14 23.80 -0.51
CA ASP A 81 23.73 23.87 -0.11
C ASP A 81 23.40 25.22 0.56
N ALA A 82 24.29 25.76 1.39
CA ALA A 82 24.12 27.08 1.99
C ALA A 82 24.15 28.22 0.95
N ILE A 83 25.01 28.11 -0.06
CA ILE A 83 25.12 29.10 -1.15
C ILE A 83 23.89 29.02 -2.07
N ALA A 84 23.39 27.82 -2.38
CA ALA A 84 22.17 27.63 -3.17
C ALA A 84 20.94 28.17 -2.44
N VAL A 85 20.81 27.94 -1.13
CA VAL A 85 19.72 28.49 -0.30
C VAL A 85 19.82 30.01 -0.17
N ALA A 86 21.02 30.57 -0.03
CA ALA A 86 21.24 32.01 0.01
C ALA A 86 20.95 32.70 -1.33
N ALA A 87 21.35 32.09 -2.45
CA ALA A 87 21.02 32.57 -3.79
C ALA A 87 19.50 32.52 -4.06
N TRP A 88 18.83 31.46 -3.60
CA TRP A 88 17.39 31.29 -3.72
C TRP A 88 16.62 32.32 -2.87
N SER A 89 17.06 32.55 -1.63
CA SER A 89 16.51 33.60 -0.74
C SER A 89 16.66 34.99 -1.36
N SER A 90 17.84 35.30 -1.94
CA SER A 90 18.10 36.58 -2.59
C SER A 90 17.28 36.77 -3.88
N MET A 91 17.08 35.72 -4.69
CA MET A 91 16.20 35.80 -5.87
C MET A 91 14.74 36.02 -5.50
N VAL A 92 14.28 35.42 -4.41
CA VAL A 92 12.92 35.63 -3.87
C VAL A 92 12.77 37.05 -3.33
N GLU A 93 13.77 37.59 -2.62
CA GLU A 93 13.76 38.97 -2.15
C GLU A 93 13.79 39.99 -3.30
N ILE A 94 14.59 39.76 -4.34
CA ILE A 94 14.62 40.60 -5.54
C ILE A 94 13.27 40.54 -6.29
N ALA A 95 12.67 39.36 -6.42
CA ALA A 95 11.35 39.20 -7.04
C ALA A 95 10.25 39.91 -6.23
N ILE A 96 10.30 39.81 -4.90
CA ILE A 96 9.39 40.53 -4.01
C ILE A 96 9.60 42.05 -4.14
N LEU A 97 10.85 42.54 -4.19
CA LEU A 97 11.15 43.95 -4.40
C LEU A 97 10.65 44.47 -5.75
N VAL A 98 10.84 43.71 -6.84
CA VAL A 98 10.36 44.06 -8.18
C VAL A 98 8.82 44.09 -8.23
N CYS A 99 8.14 43.13 -7.62
CA CYS A 99 6.68 43.11 -7.50
C CYS A 99 6.16 44.31 -6.69
N LYS A 100 6.86 44.66 -5.60
CA LYS A 100 6.51 45.80 -4.72
C LYS A 100 6.72 47.15 -5.40
N HIS A 101 7.75 47.27 -6.26
CA HIS A 101 8.12 48.55 -6.86
C HIS A 101 7.32 48.95 -8.10
N PHE A 102 6.78 47.97 -8.85
CA PHE A 102 6.07 48.22 -10.12
C PHE A 102 4.55 48.00 -10.07
N ASN A 103 3.98 47.63 -8.90
CA ASN A 103 2.54 47.46 -8.67
C ASN A 103 1.86 46.55 -9.73
N ILE A 104 2.49 45.41 -10.04
CA ILE A 104 2.04 44.46 -11.06
C ILE A 104 1.14 43.40 -10.41
N GLY A 105 -0.08 43.26 -10.90
CA GLY A 105 -1.13 42.40 -10.33
C GLY A 105 -0.92 40.89 -10.47
N PHE A 106 -1.79 40.16 -9.74
CA PHE A 106 -1.88 38.72 -9.43
C PHE A 106 -1.57 37.69 -10.56
N GLU A 107 -1.61 38.11 -11.82
CA GLU A 107 -1.52 37.23 -12.99
C GLU A 107 -0.08 36.75 -13.28
N LEU A 108 0.94 37.52 -12.87
CA LEU A 108 2.34 37.10 -12.98
C LEU A 108 2.76 36.16 -11.84
N LEU A 109 2.18 36.30 -10.65
CA LEU A 109 2.45 35.42 -9.49
C LEU A 109 2.02 33.98 -9.75
N SER A 110 0.91 33.79 -10.47
CA SER A 110 0.43 32.49 -10.95
C SER A 110 1.39 31.85 -11.95
N LYS A 111 1.94 32.63 -12.91
CA LYS A 111 2.94 32.13 -13.86
C LYS A 111 4.30 31.86 -13.20
N PHE A 112 4.66 32.63 -12.16
CA PHE A 112 5.86 32.41 -11.37
C PHE A 112 5.72 31.15 -10.49
N HIS A 113 4.54 30.89 -9.92
CA HIS A 113 4.21 29.66 -9.20
C HIS A 113 4.31 28.42 -10.11
N MET A 114 3.84 28.51 -11.37
CA MET A 114 4.00 27.41 -12.34
C MET A 114 5.47 27.19 -12.76
N CYS A 115 6.30 28.25 -12.81
CA CYS A 115 7.75 28.08 -13.01
C CYS A 115 8.45 27.47 -11.79
N LEU A 116 8.02 27.82 -10.57
CA LEU A 116 8.51 27.25 -9.31
C LEU A 116 8.16 25.76 -9.17
N GLU A 117 6.96 25.34 -9.58
CA GLU A 117 6.60 23.91 -9.63
C GLU A 117 7.46 23.14 -10.64
N SER A 118 7.74 23.71 -11.81
CA SER A 118 8.60 23.10 -12.83
C SER A 118 10.05 22.94 -12.36
N CYS A 119 10.63 23.95 -11.70
CA CYS A 119 11.99 23.87 -11.15
C CYS A 119 12.09 22.96 -9.91
N SER A 120 11.02 22.84 -9.10
CA SER A 120 11.00 21.93 -7.94
C SER A 120 11.13 20.46 -8.34
N SER A 121 10.62 20.09 -9.52
CA SER A 121 10.70 18.72 -10.04
C SER A 121 12.13 18.23 -10.32
N HIS A 122 13.09 19.15 -10.55
CA HIS A 122 14.50 18.84 -10.82
C HIS A 122 15.42 19.03 -9.61
N LEU A 123 14.96 19.69 -8.54
CA LEU A 123 15.70 19.76 -7.27
C LEU A 123 15.42 18.55 -6.38
N VAL A 124 14.25 17.93 -6.51
CA VAL A 124 13.91 16.68 -5.81
C VAL A 124 14.78 15.51 -6.27
N THR A 125 15.28 15.51 -7.51
CA THR A 125 16.21 14.48 -8.00
C THR A 125 17.65 14.61 -7.48
N LEU A 126 18.02 15.75 -6.86
CA LEU A 126 19.33 15.94 -6.20
C LEU A 126 19.29 15.62 -4.69
N PHE A 127 18.11 15.66 -4.06
CA PHE A 127 17.91 15.34 -2.64
C PHE A 127 17.77 13.83 -2.34
N ASP A 128 17.76 12.97 -3.36
CA ASP A 128 17.61 11.51 -3.22
C ASP A 128 18.86 10.78 -2.70
N ALA A 129 19.94 11.49 -2.34
CA ALA A 129 21.21 10.85 -1.98
C ALA A 129 21.62 10.92 -0.50
N ASN A 130 21.09 11.80 0.36
CA ASN A 130 21.44 11.80 1.80
C ASN A 130 20.35 12.50 2.63
N SER A 131 19.70 11.76 3.53
CA SER A 131 18.69 12.28 4.45
C SER A 131 19.33 12.69 5.78
N VAL A 132 19.38 14.00 6.05
CA VAL A 132 19.59 14.52 7.40
C VAL A 132 18.21 14.62 8.07
N ALA A 133 18.04 13.90 9.18
CA ALA A 133 16.85 13.95 10.00
C ALA A 133 16.69 15.36 10.61
N ILE A 134 15.61 16.06 10.24
CA ILE A 134 15.17 17.24 10.98
C ILE A 134 14.26 16.75 12.13
N PRO A 135 14.61 17.00 13.40
CA PRO A 135 13.74 16.62 14.51
C PRO A 135 12.42 17.40 14.41
N CYS A 136 11.32 16.71 14.70
CA CYS A 136 9.96 17.24 14.72
C CYS A 136 9.84 18.40 15.73
N GLY A 137 10.15 19.61 15.27
CA GLY A 137 10.01 20.86 16.00
C GLY A 137 8.74 21.58 15.60
N GLN A 138 7.97 22.01 16.60
CA GLN A 138 6.70 22.75 16.52
C GLN A 138 6.62 23.73 15.34
N LEU A 139 5.81 23.38 14.33
CA LEU A 139 5.45 24.29 13.24
C LEU A 139 4.28 25.18 13.68
N LYS A 140 4.57 26.46 13.95
CA LYS A 140 3.54 27.49 14.18
C LYS A 140 2.95 27.91 12.83
N VAL A 141 1.85 27.28 12.43
CA VAL A 141 1.11 27.61 11.19
C VAL A 141 0.04 28.66 11.49
N ILE A 142 0.02 29.75 10.72
CA ILE A 142 -1.09 30.72 10.71
C ILE A 142 -1.97 30.39 9.52
N VAL A 143 -3.16 29.83 9.75
CA VAL A 143 -4.13 29.53 8.69
C VAL A 143 -5.11 30.70 8.57
N LEU A 144 -5.13 31.35 7.41
CA LEU A 144 -6.14 32.33 7.03
C LEU A 144 -7.25 31.59 6.26
N LEU A 145 -8.43 31.43 6.89
CA LEU A 145 -9.59 30.77 6.29
C LEU A 145 -10.52 31.83 5.68
N LEU A 146 -10.74 31.76 4.36
CA LEU A 146 -11.73 32.57 3.63
C LEU A 146 -12.88 31.64 3.18
N TYR A 147 -14.13 31.95 3.55
CA TYR A 147 -15.31 31.12 3.22
C TYR A 147 -16.54 31.92 2.82
N SER A 148 -17.14 31.60 1.66
CA SER A 148 -18.55 31.88 1.36
C SER A 148 -19.42 30.73 1.90
N LEU A 149 -20.47 31.09 2.65
CA LEU A 149 -21.36 30.10 3.27
C LEU A 149 -22.53 29.78 2.36
N SER A 150 -22.59 28.54 1.87
CA SER A 150 -23.84 27.89 1.48
C SER A 150 -23.87 26.44 1.97
N SER A 151 -24.01 26.25 3.29
CA SER A 151 -24.86 25.21 3.92
C SER A 151 -24.53 24.98 5.42
N SER A 152 -25.61 24.81 6.17
CA SER A 152 -25.85 24.35 7.54
C SER A 152 -24.70 23.77 8.38
N ILE A 153 -24.43 24.37 9.54
CA ILE A 153 -23.67 23.76 10.64
C ILE A 153 -24.57 22.75 11.37
N ALA A 154 -24.24 21.46 11.30
CA ALA A 154 -24.92 20.42 12.07
C ALA A 154 -24.12 20.08 13.34
N THR A 155 -24.74 20.26 14.51
CA THR A 155 -24.24 19.78 15.80
C THR A 155 -24.75 18.35 16.04
N SER A 156 -23.87 17.34 16.03
CA SER A 156 -24.21 16.00 16.48
C SER A 156 -23.61 15.71 17.85
N HIS A 157 -24.46 15.25 18.78
CA HIS A 157 -24.04 14.70 20.07
C HIS A 157 -23.93 13.18 19.95
N SER A 158 -22.78 12.60 20.35
CA SER A 158 -22.62 11.16 20.54
C SER A 158 -22.34 10.87 22.03
N PRO A 159 -23.14 10.03 22.71
CA PRO A 159 -22.84 9.62 24.08
C PRO A 159 -21.92 8.38 24.09
N LEU A 160 -21.17 8.23 25.20
CA LEU A 160 -20.40 7.06 25.66
C LEU A 160 -18.87 7.04 25.36
N LEU A 161 -18.08 7.67 26.25
CA LEU A 161 -16.96 7.10 27.03
C LEU A 161 -16.34 8.20 27.93
N PRO A 162 -15.91 7.92 29.18
CA PRO A 162 -15.62 8.97 30.16
C PRO A 162 -14.14 9.39 30.14
N SER A 163 -13.81 10.40 29.33
CA SER A 163 -12.75 11.41 29.54
C SER A 163 -12.48 12.27 28.29
N VAL A 164 -13.46 12.40 27.38
CA VAL A 164 -13.24 13.05 26.08
C VAL A 164 -13.49 14.55 26.21
N GLY A 165 -12.44 15.36 26.03
CA GLY A 165 -12.56 16.81 25.87
C GLY A 165 -13.58 17.15 24.77
N ILE A 166 -14.38 18.19 24.96
CA ILE A 166 -15.39 18.59 23.98
C ILE A 166 -14.66 19.33 22.84
N TYR A 167 -14.84 18.88 21.59
CA TYR A 167 -14.26 19.51 20.40
C TYR A 167 -15.38 19.93 19.43
N LYS A 168 -15.19 21.04 18.70
CA LYS A 168 -16.03 21.39 17.54
C LYS A 168 -15.39 20.86 16.25
N ARG A 169 -16.19 20.30 15.35
CA ARG A 169 -15.72 19.81 14.03
C ARG A 169 -15.82 20.94 13.01
N LEU A 170 -14.74 21.18 12.26
CA LEU A 170 -14.71 22.07 11.10
C LEU A 170 -14.24 21.28 9.87
N SER A 171 -15.01 21.31 8.80
CA SER A 171 -14.62 20.72 7.51
C SER A 171 -14.07 21.83 6.61
N ILE A 172 -12.79 21.75 6.27
CA ILE A 172 -12.12 22.72 5.40
C ILE A 172 -12.25 22.20 3.96
N SER A 173 -13.13 22.80 3.16
CA SER A 173 -13.08 22.64 1.70
C SER A 173 -11.93 23.46 1.11
N SER A 174 -10.75 22.87 0.98
CA SER A 174 -9.69 23.37 0.10
C SER A 174 -10.03 23.02 -1.36
N PRO A 175 -9.65 23.83 -2.36
CA PRO A 175 -9.46 23.30 -3.70
C PRO A 175 -8.46 22.12 -3.59
N TYR A 176 -8.91 20.95 -4.04
CA TYR A 176 -8.28 19.63 -3.97
C TYR A 176 -6.80 19.58 -3.52
N GLU A 177 -6.54 19.04 -2.33
CA GLU A 177 -5.19 18.64 -1.95
C GLU A 177 -4.86 17.31 -2.65
N VAL A 178 -3.78 17.31 -3.44
CA VAL A 178 -3.26 16.11 -4.09
C VAL A 178 -2.38 15.39 -3.08
N CYS A 179 -2.82 14.21 -2.65
CA CYS A 179 -2.04 13.35 -1.75
C CYS A 179 -1.36 12.25 -2.56
N GLU A 180 -0.23 11.77 -2.06
CA GLU A 180 0.59 10.81 -2.78
C GLU A 180 1.08 9.69 -1.85
N PHE A 181 1.19 8.47 -2.38
CA PHE A 181 1.89 7.35 -1.75
C PHE A 181 2.65 6.56 -2.81
N LEU A 182 3.64 5.76 -2.38
CA LEU A 182 4.35 4.84 -3.26
C LEU A 182 3.94 3.41 -2.94
N THR A 183 3.78 2.58 -3.96
CA THR A 183 3.59 1.14 -3.78
C THR A 183 4.47 0.37 -4.74
N THR A 184 5.05 -0.72 -4.25
CA THR A 184 5.88 -1.65 -5.02
C THR A 184 5.33 -3.04 -4.81
N CYS A 185 4.90 -3.71 -5.88
CA CYS A 185 4.55 -5.13 -5.81
C CYS A 185 5.85 -5.93 -5.76
N LEU A 186 6.20 -6.51 -4.61
CA LEU A 186 7.40 -7.32 -4.45
C LEU A 186 7.21 -8.73 -5.03
N SER A 187 5.99 -9.25 -4.93
CA SER A 187 5.59 -10.45 -5.64
C SER A 187 4.09 -10.47 -5.91
N LYS A 188 3.70 -10.93 -7.10
CA LYS A 188 2.29 -11.16 -7.45
C LYS A 188 1.71 -12.43 -6.79
N GLY A 189 2.54 -13.24 -6.14
CA GLY A 189 2.11 -14.49 -5.57
C GLY A 189 1.83 -15.59 -6.62
N LYS A 190 1.38 -16.75 -6.15
CA LYS A 190 0.99 -17.93 -6.95
C LYS A 190 -0.24 -18.60 -6.35
N GLY A 191 -1.34 -17.88 -6.31
CA GLY A 191 -2.60 -18.36 -5.75
C GLY A 191 -2.62 -18.37 -4.22
N PHE A 192 -3.48 -19.21 -3.64
CA PHE A 192 -3.77 -19.23 -2.20
C PHE A 192 -2.52 -19.47 -1.32
N HIS A 193 -1.64 -20.40 -1.75
CA HIS A 193 -0.50 -20.86 -0.96
C HIS A 193 0.69 -19.91 -0.94
N PHE A 194 0.71 -18.93 -1.85
CA PHE A 194 1.74 -17.92 -1.92
C PHE A 194 1.06 -16.58 -2.23
N PRO A 195 0.46 -15.91 -1.23
CA PRO A 195 -0.26 -14.66 -1.45
C PRO A 195 0.67 -13.55 -1.96
N PRO A 196 0.14 -12.48 -2.57
CA PRO A 196 0.94 -11.38 -3.06
C PRO A 196 1.61 -10.60 -1.91
N CYS A 197 2.71 -9.94 -2.22
CA CYS A 197 3.46 -9.13 -1.27
C CYS A 197 3.71 -7.72 -1.82
N HIS A 198 3.43 -6.70 -1.01
CA HIS A 198 3.58 -5.31 -1.40
C HIS A 198 4.37 -4.50 -0.38
N MET A 199 5.20 -3.58 -0.86
CA MET A 199 5.83 -2.54 -0.05
C MET A 199 5.11 -1.21 -0.31
N LEU A 200 4.50 -0.64 0.73
CA LEU A 200 3.77 0.62 0.67
C LEU A 200 4.52 1.70 1.45
N ASN A 201 4.78 2.85 0.84
CA ASN A 201 5.20 4.05 1.55
C ASN A 201 4.01 5.00 1.68
N PHE A 202 3.37 4.98 2.85
CA PHE A 202 2.19 5.76 3.14
C PHE A 202 2.44 6.70 4.32
N CYS A 203 2.20 8.00 4.12
CA CYS A 203 2.49 9.03 5.12
C CYS A 203 3.95 9.05 5.60
N GLY A 204 4.91 8.63 4.75
CA GLY A 204 6.34 8.55 5.10
C GLY A 204 6.72 7.29 5.89
N ILE A 205 5.80 6.35 6.03
CA ILE A 205 5.96 5.11 6.81
C ILE A 205 5.96 3.93 5.83
N ARG A 206 6.94 3.04 5.96
CA ARG A 206 7.07 1.85 5.11
C ARG A 206 6.34 0.66 5.72
N ILE A 207 5.36 0.17 4.98
CA ILE A 207 4.44 -0.88 5.39
C ILE A 207 4.65 -2.06 4.44
N LEU A 208 5.08 -3.20 4.98
CA LEU A 208 5.13 -4.47 4.27
C LEU A 208 3.77 -5.17 4.41
N LEU A 209 3.13 -5.47 3.29
CA LEU A 209 1.90 -6.26 3.22
C LEU A 209 2.28 -7.70 2.85
N ASP A 210 1.98 -8.62 3.76
CA ASP A 210 2.26 -10.06 3.70
C ASP A 210 3.76 -10.43 3.61
N CYS A 211 4.13 -11.56 4.22
CA CYS A 211 5.48 -12.14 4.18
C CYS A 211 5.40 -13.67 3.96
N PRO A 212 4.86 -14.14 2.83
CA PRO A 212 4.65 -15.56 2.53
C PRO A 212 5.93 -16.35 2.24
N LEU A 213 5.75 -17.67 2.11
CA LEU A 213 6.78 -18.63 1.72
C LEU A 213 6.29 -19.46 0.53
N ASP A 214 7.05 -19.55 -0.56
CA ASP A 214 6.70 -20.34 -1.74
C ASP A 214 7.04 -21.83 -1.50
N LEU A 215 6.10 -22.56 -0.90
CA LEU A 215 6.22 -24.00 -0.66
C LEU A 215 6.00 -24.84 -1.93
N SER A 216 5.46 -24.25 -3.00
CA SER A 216 5.32 -24.96 -4.29
C SER A 216 6.68 -25.23 -4.92
N ALA A 217 7.67 -24.39 -4.62
CA ALA A 217 9.05 -24.55 -5.08
C ALA A 217 9.73 -25.83 -4.53
N LEU A 218 9.19 -26.43 -3.46
CA LEU A 218 9.67 -27.72 -2.94
C LEU A 218 9.54 -28.85 -3.96
N MET A 219 8.69 -28.72 -4.97
CA MET A 219 8.51 -29.73 -6.02
C MET A 219 9.81 -30.08 -6.77
N ALA A 220 10.81 -29.20 -6.75
CA ALA A 220 12.14 -29.44 -7.33
C ALA A 220 13.00 -30.46 -6.56
N PHE A 221 12.66 -30.74 -5.31
CA PHE A 221 13.38 -31.65 -4.44
C PHE A 221 12.73 -33.04 -4.46
N SER A 222 13.53 -34.09 -4.26
CA SER A 222 13.01 -35.43 -4.01
C SER A 222 12.67 -35.59 -2.53
N PRO A 223 11.52 -36.20 -2.18
CA PRO A 223 11.16 -36.50 -0.80
C PRO A 223 12.03 -37.59 -0.15
N VAL A 224 12.75 -38.40 -0.94
CA VAL A 224 13.56 -39.53 -0.47
C VAL A 224 14.87 -39.63 -1.28
N PRO A 225 16.02 -39.98 -0.67
CA PRO A 225 17.30 -40.15 -1.37
C PRO A 225 17.27 -41.25 -2.44
N ALA A 226 18.03 -41.07 -3.52
CA ALA A 226 18.12 -41.99 -4.67
C ALA A 226 18.56 -43.43 -4.31
N ALA A 227 19.11 -43.65 -3.11
CA ALA A 227 19.61 -44.94 -2.64
C ALA A 227 18.53 -45.95 -2.22
N LEU A 228 17.25 -45.54 -2.16
CA LEU A 228 16.13 -46.45 -1.82
C LEU A 228 15.49 -47.12 -3.04
N ASP A 229 15.95 -46.83 -4.26
CA ASP A 229 15.60 -47.54 -5.51
C ASP A 229 16.29 -48.92 -5.63
N PHE A 230 16.43 -49.67 -4.54
CA PHE A 230 16.80 -51.10 -4.60
C PHE A 230 15.55 -51.96 -4.54
N SER A 231 14.99 -52.29 -5.72
CA SER A 231 14.31 -53.58 -5.85
C SER A 231 15.37 -54.67 -6.05
N PRO A 232 15.40 -55.73 -5.23
CA PRO A 232 16.31 -56.84 -5.42
C PRO A 232 15.70 -57.80 -6.43
N PHE A 233 15.91 -57.61 -7.73
CA PHE A 233 15.63 -58.65 -8.72
C PHE A 233 16.61 -58.64 -9.91
N GLU A 234 17.45 -59.68 -9.89
CA GLU A 234 18.15 -60.37 -10.97
C GLU A 234 19.33 -59.71 -11.72
N GLU A 235 20.51 -60.23 -11.38
CA GLU A 235 21.68 -60.37 -12.25
C GLU A 235 21.33 -61.01 -13.60
N SER A 236 21.71 -60.34 -14.70
CA SER A 236 22.23 -60.88 -15.98
C SER A 236 21.96 -59.82 -17.08
N CYS A 237 22.86 -59.42 -17.97
CA CYS A 237 24.02 -60.06 -18.56
C CYS A 237 25.14 -59.05 -18.83
N LYS A 238 26.37 -59.49 -18.64
CA LYS A 238 27.58 -58.94 -19.27
C LYS A 238 27.61 -59.33 -20.76
N THR A 239 27.97 -58.36 -21.62
CA THR A 239 28.80 -58.45 -22.87
C THR A 239 28.58 -57.12 -23.61
N GLU A 240 29.54 -56.39 -24.19
CA GLU A 240 30.92 -56.64 -24.54
C GLU A 240 31.62 -55.28 -24.70
N ALA A 241 32.89 -55.22 -24.33
CA ALA A 241 33.79 -54.15 -24.74
C ALA A 241 34.17 -54.39 -26.20
N ASP A 242 34.14 -53.35 -27.04
CA ASP A 242 35.03 -53.29 -28.19
C ASP A 242 35.39 -51.84 -28.56
N ASP A 243 36.66 -51.70 -28.88
CA ASP A 243 37.42 -50.47 -29.14
C ASP A 243 36.86 -49.60 -30.27
N PHE A 244 37.09 -48.27 -30.20
CA PHE A 244 37.67 -47.51 -31.33
C PHE A 244 38.13 -46.10 -30.86
N HIS A 245 39.45 -45.96 -30.72
CA HIS A 245 40.14 -44.67 -30.85
C HIS A 245 40.13 -44.27 -32.33
N ASP A 246 39.59 -43.09 -32.69
CA ASP A 246 40.38 -42.09 -33.41
C ASP A 246 39.77 -40.68 -33.36
N SER A 247 40.69 -39.74 -33.27
CA SER A 247 40.56 -38.29 -33.30
C SER A 247 39.89 -37.74 -34.57
N ARG A 248 39.07 -36.69 -34.41
CA ARG A 248 39.07 -35.50 -35.28
C ARG A 248 38.19 -34.38 -34.73
N VAL A 249 38.82 -33.22 -34.58
CA VAL A 249 38.23 -31.90 -34.39
C VAL A 249 37.18 -31.64 -35.47
N GLY A 250 35.94 -31.46 -35.03
CA GLY A 250 34.83 -31.04 -35.87
C GLY A 250 33.83 -30.31 -34.99
N SER A 251 33.65 -29.01 -35.25
CA SER A 251 32.65 -28.15 -34.63
C SER A 251 31.24 -28.65 -34.94
N GLY A 252 30.75 -29.59 -34.14
CA GLY A 252 29.36 -29.99 -34.12
C GLY A 252 28.59 -29.08 -33.17
N LYS A 253 27.61 -28.35 -33.69
CA LYS A 253 26.55 -27.73 -32.88
C LYS A 253 26.01 -28.82 -31.95
N ARG A 254 26.27 -28.71 -30.64
CA ARG A 254 25.53 -29.48 -29.63
C ARG A 254 24.07 -29.08 -29.79
N GLN A 255 23.30 -29.87 -30.54
CA GLN A 255 21.86 -29.90 -30.34
C GLN A 255 21.68 -30.27 -28.87
N LYS A 256 21.14 -29.32 -28.09
CA LYS A 256 20.68 -29.54 -26.73
C LYS A 256 19.59 -30.61 -26.86
N ILE A 257 19.94 -31.87 -26.67
CA ILE A 257 18.95 -32.90 -26.39
C ILE A 257 18.44 -32.52 -25.01
N GLU A 258 17.23 -31.97 -24.93
CA GLU A 258 16.56 -31.79 -23.65
C GLU A 258 16.44 -33.18 -23.03
N ASN A 259 17.11 -33.39 -21.90
CA ASN A 259 16.92 -34.60 -21.11
C ASN A 259 15.45 -34.59 -20.67
N HIS A 260 14.70 -35.64 -21.00
CA HIS A 260 13.34 -35.82 -20.50
C HIS A 260 13.33 -35.73 -18.97
N LEU A 261 12.32 -35.06 -18.42
CA LEU A 261 12.09 -34.97 -16.98
C LEU A 261 11.84 -36.38 -16.41
N ASP A 262 12.73 -36.84 -15.52
CA ASP A 262 12.67 -38.13 -14.83
C ASP A 262 12.80 -37.88 -13.32
N ALA A 263 12.35 -38.82 -12.49
CA ALA A 263 12.48 -38.77 -11.04
C ALA A 263 13.95 -38.56 -10.60
N LYS A 264 14.89 -39.11 -11.37
CA LYS A 264 16.34 -38.95 -11.17
C LYS A 264 16.85 -37.53 -11.42
N SER A 265 16.07 -36.68 -12.08
CA SER A 265 16.40 -35.28 -12.33
C SER A 265 16.10 -34.37 -11.14
N LEU A 266 15.34 -34.84 -10.14
CA LEU A 266 15.03 -34.08 -8.93
C LEU A 266 16.26 -33.90 -8.03
N LEU A 267 16.23 -32.89 -7.16
CA LEU A 267 17.30 -32.60 -6.23
C LEU A 267 17.21 -33.54 -5.00
N PHE A 268 18.19 -34.43 -4.84
CA PHE A 268 18.32 -35.36 -3.70
C PHE A 268 19.18 -34.75 -2.58
N VAL A 269 18.71 -33.64 -2.00
CA VAL A 269 19.43 -32.83 -1.01
C VAL A 269 18.47 -32.26 0.02
N GLU A 270 18.99 -31.65 1.09
CA GLU A 270 18.16 -30.88 2.03
C GLU A 270 17.36 -29.79 1.26
N PRO A 271 16.03 -29.77 1.40
CA PRO A 271 15.22 -28.74 0.78
C PRO A 271 15.46 -27.40 1.46
N TRP A 272 15.74 -26.38 0.63
CA TRP A 272 15.66 -24.99 1.06
C TRP A 272 14.29 -24.44 0.69
N TYR A 273 13.94 -23.31 1.28
CA TYR A 273 12.62 -22.70 1.16
C TYR A 273 12.73 -21.37 0.45
N LYS A 274 11.84 -21.15 -0.52
CA LYS A 274 11.88 -19.97 -1.38
C LYS A 274 11.05 -18.84 -0.76
N THR A 275 11.75 -17.79 -0.36
CA THR A 275 11.15 -16.54 0.15
C THR A 275 10.89 -15.56 -1.00
N ILE A 276 10.23 -14.45 -0.69
CA ILE A 276 10.00 -13.37 -1.66
C ILE A 276 11.33 -12.88 -2.24
N ASN A 277 11.40 -12.83 -3.56
CA ASN A 277 12.55 -12.32 -4.29
C ASN A 277 12.92 -10.92 -3.79
N ASN A 278 14.21 -10.66 -3.63
CA ASN A 278 14.76 -9.37 -3.22
C ASN A 278 14.35 -8.85 -1.83
N LEU A 279 13.47 -9.51 -1.06
CA LEU A 279 13.12 -9.05 0.30
C LEU A 279 14.37 -8.99 1.19
N HIS A 280 15.30 -9.92 1.01
CA HIS A 280 16.60 -9.94 1.69
C HIS A 280 17.52 -8.76 1.31
N LEU A 281 17.27 -8.09 0.17
CA LEU A 281 18.00 -6.88 -0.23
C LEU A 281 17.46 -5.63 0.49
N TRP A 282 16.25 -5.69 1.03
CA TRP A 282 15.70 -4.61 1.85
C TRP A 282 16.34 -4.65 3.23
N ASN A 283 16.81 -3.49 3.67
CA ASN A 283 17.25 -3.34 5.05
C ASN A 283 16.01 -3.38 5.97
N ALA A 284 15.91 -4.45 6.75
CA ALA A 284 14.83 -4.69 7.72
C ALA A 284 14.63 -3.54 8.72
N SER A 285 15.66 -2.73 9.00
CA SER A 285 15.55 -1.57 9.90
C SER A 285 14.74 -0.41 9.31
N PHE A 286 14.44 -0.45 8.01
CA PHE A 286 13.63 0.57 7.34
C PHE A 286 12.17 0.18 7.18
N ILE A 287 11.78 -1.03 7.62
CA ILE A 287 10.39 -1.45 7.64
C ILE A 287 9.81 -1.00 8.97
N ASP A 288 8.77 -0.18 8.92
CA ASP A 288 8.13 0.38 10.11
C ASP A 288 6.99 -0.51 10.60
N VAL A 289 6.22 -1.06 9.66
CA VAL A 289 5.02 -1.86 9.92
C VAL A 289 4.99 -3.08 9.00
N VAL A 290 4.57 -4.23 9.53
CA VAL A 290 4.23 -5.43 8.76
C VAL A 290 2.77 -5.76 9.01
N LEU A 291 1.99 -5.95 7.95
CA LEU A 291 0.57 -6.33 7.99
C LEU A 291 0.40 -7.68 7.32
N ILE A 292 -0.16 -8.66 8.03
CA ILE A 292 -0.36 -10.02 7.50
C ILE A 292 -1.84 -10.29 7.31
N SER A 293 -2.22 -10.60 6.07
CA SER A 293 -3.59 -10.71 5.61
C SER A 293 -4.18 -12.12 5.77
N SER A 294 -3.35 -13.17 5.88
CA SER A 294 -3.82 -14.55 5.98
C SER A 294 -2.84 -15.47 6.73
N PRO A 295 -3.26 -16.68 7.15
CA PRO A 295 -2.34 -17.68 7.71
C PRO A 295 -1.19 -18.04 6.76
N MET A 296 -1.41 -18.04 5.45
CA MET A 296 -0.34 -18.29 4.45
C MET A 296 0.65 -17.11 4.35
N GLY A 297 0.15 -15.88 4.56
CA GLY A 297 0.93 -14.66 4.50
C GLY A 297 1.98 -14.54 5.60
N ILE A 298 1.94 -15.36 6.66
CA ILE A 298 2.88 -15.27 7.79
C ILE A 298 4.12 -16.18 7.66
N LEU A 299 4.09 -17.17 6.75
CA LEU A 299 5.03 -18.30 6.80
C LEU A 299 6.50 -17.92 6.60
N GLY A 300 6.77 -16.80 5.93
CA GLY A 300 8.11 -16.24 5.75
C GLY A 300 8.54 -15.26 6.84
N LEU A 301 7.64 -14.87 7.75
CA LEU A 301 7.90 -13.85 8.78
C LEU A 301 9.07 -14.19 9.73
N PRO A 302 9.32 -15.46 10.14
CA PRO A 302 10.49 -15.79 10.94
C PRO A 302 11.82 -15.44 10.25
N PHE A 303 11.88 -15.51 8.91
CA PHE A 303 13.07 -15.08 8.16
C PHE A 303 13.33 -13.59 8.28
N LEU A 304 12.27 -12.78 8.30
CA LEU A 304 12.36 -11.34 8.42
C LEU A 304 12.69 -10.92 9.87
N THR A 305 12.01 -11.52 10.86
CA THR A 305 12.14 -11.13 12.26
C THR A 305 13.48 -11.53 12.89
N ARG A 306 14.19 -12.53 12.34
CA ARG A 306 15.56 -12.90 12.75
C ARG A 306 16.64 -11.96 12.17
N MET A 307 16.30 -11.09 11.21
CA MET A 307 17.25 -10.15 10.65
C MET A 307 17.72 -9.14 11.70
N LYS A 308 19.02 -8.84 11.71
CA LYS A 308 19.58 -7.83 12.61
C LYS A 308 18.98 -6.46 12.33
N GLY A 309 18.54 -5.76 13.37
CA GLY A 309 17.96 -4.43 13.26
C GLY A 309 16.47 -4.40 12.89
N PHE A 310 15.80 -5.55 12.79
CA PHE A 310 14.35 -5.59 12.62
C PHE A 310 13.65 -5.01 13.85
N SER A 311 12.84 -3.96 13.65
CA SER A 311 12.10 -3.27 14.71
C SER A 311 10.67 -2.91 14.31
N ALA A 312 10.17 -3.45 13.20
CA ALA A 312 8.84 -3.14 12.70
C ALA A 312 7.75 -3.60 13.67
N LYS A 313 6.63 -2.88 13.74
CA LYS A 313 5.41 -3.36 14.40
C LYS A 313 4.67 -4.30 13.48
N ILE A 314 4.41 -5.51 13.95
CA ILE A 314 3.72 -6.54 13.16
C ILE A 314 2.27 -6.62 13.63
N TYR A 315 1.32 -6.46 12.70
CA TYR A 315 -0.11 -6.64 12.97
C TYR A 315 -0.66 -7.80 12.16
N VAL A 316 -1.36 -8.69 12.85
CA VAL A 316 -1.99 -9.89 12.30
C VAL A 316 -3.32 -10.08 13.00
N THR A 317 -4.32 -10.66 12.36
CA THR A 317 -5.52 -11.07 13.09
C THR A 317 -5.20 -12.20 14.09
N GLU A 318 -5.93 -12.27 15.21
CA GLU A 318 -5.65 -13.28 16.23
C GLU A 318 -5.72 -14.72 15.68
N ALA A 319 -6.76 -15.04 14.92
CA ALA A 319 -6.91 -16.37 14.33
C ALA A 319 -5.79 -16.68 13.31
N SER A 320 -5.42 -15.73 12.44
CA SER A 320 -4.32 -15.95 11.48
C SER A 320 -2.97 -16.13 12.16
N ALA A 321 -2.72 -15.40 13.26
CA ALA A 321 -1.49 -15.56 14.03
C ALA A 321 -1.39 -16.96 14.66
N ARG A 322 -2.48 -17.45 15.28
CA ARG A 322 -2.49 -18.78 15.90
C ARG A 322 -2.43 -19.91 14.87
N LEU A 323 -3.21 -19.83 13.79
CA LEU A 323 -3.16 -20.82 12.71
C LEU A 323 -1.80 -20.82 12.01
N GLY A 324 -1.27 -19.63 11.71
CA GLY A 324 0.06 -19.44 11.16
C GLY A 324 1.16 -20.05 12.03
N GLN A 325 1.08 -19.89 13.35
CA GLN A 325 2.02 -20.51 14.29
C GLN A 325 2.02 -22.04 14.14
N LEU A 326 0.85 -22.67 14.20
CA LEU A 326 0.72 -24.13 14.08
C LEU A 326 1.28 -24.63 12.75
N MET A 327 1.04 -23.89 11.66
CA MET A 327 1.60 -24.22 10.35
C MET A 327 3.13 -24.14 10.31
N MET A 328 3.72 -23.10 10.91
CA MET A 328 5.18 -22.96 11.00
C MET A 328 5.79 -24.07 11.88
N GLU A 329 5.13 -24.43 12.98
CA GLU A 329 5.57 -25.51 13.88
C GLU A 329 5.50 -26.88 13.20
N ASP A 330 4.41 -27.18 12.49
CA ASP A 330 4.28 -28.44 11.73
C ASP A 330 5.31 -28.50 10.59
N LEU A 331 5.56 -27.37 9.91
CA LEU A 331 6.61 -27.28 8.88
C LEU A 331 8.01 -27.59 9.44
N VAL A 332 8.35 -27.01 10.60
CA VAL A 332 9.62 -27.29 11.29
C VAL A 332 9.70 -28.75 11.72
N SER A 333 8.59 -29.32 12.23
CA SER A 333 8.54 -30.74 12.61
C SER A 333 8.76 -31.65 11.41
N MET A 334 8.09 -31.40 10.28
CA MET A 334 8.24 -32.19 9.05
C MET A 334 9.65 -32.08 8.45
N HIS A 335 10.26 -30.89 8.49
CA HIS A 335 11.66 -30.71 8.06
C HIS A 335 12.63 -31.46 8.97
N ALA A 336 12.43 -31.39 10.29
CA ALA A 336 13.25 -32.12 11.25
C ALA A 336 13.14 -33.65 11.06
N GLU A 337 11.93 -34.15 10.77
CA GLU A 337 11.72 -35.55 10.42
C GLU A 337 12.49 -35.94 9.15
N PHE A 338 12.39 -35.13 8.08
CA PHE A 338 13.15 -35.35 6.85
C PHE A 338 14.66 -35.39 7.13
N MET A 339 15.18 -34.43 7.90
CA MET A 339 16.62 -34.36 8.23
C MET A 339 17.06 -35.55 9.09
N GLN A 340 16.20 -36.05 9.98
CA GLN A 340 16.50 -37.22 10.81
C GLN A 340 16.64 -38.51 10.00
N PHE A 341 15.80 -38.71 8.99
CA PHE A 341 15.79 -39.95 8.20
C PHE A 341 16.67 -39.88 6.94
N TYR A 342 16.79 -38.71 6.33
CA TYR A 342 17.35 -38.52 4.99
C TYR A 342 18.38 -37.39 4.89
N GLY A 343 18.57 -36.62 5.96
CA GLY A 343 19.48 -35.47 5.96
C GLY A 343 20.96 -35.87 5.85
N PRO A 344 21.79 -35.03 5.23
CA PRO A 344 23.24 -35.26 5.18
C PRO A 344 23.88 -35.12 6.58
N GLU A 345 24.95 -35.88 6.84
CA GLU A 345 25.70 -35.80 8.10
C GLU A 345 26.44 -34.45 8.28
N GLU A 346 26.69 -33.72 7.18
CA GLU A 346 27.38 -32.42 7.19
C GLU A 346 26.55 -31.29 6.56
N THR A 347 26.49 -30.14 7.25
CA THR A 347 25.81 -28.92 6.79
C THR A 347 26.77 -28.03 6.02
N ASN A 348 27.02 -28.33 4.76
CA ASN A 348 27.82 -27.48 3.86
C ASN A 348 26.92 -26.60 2.98
N PHE A 349 27.48 -25.55 2.37
CA PHE A 349 26.75 -24.73 1.40
C PHE A 349 26.19 -25.62 0.27
N PRO A 350 24.90 -25.49 -0.09
CA PRO A 350 24.25 -26.38 -1.05
C PRO A 350 24.95 -26.33 -2.40
N THR A 351 25.47 -27.47 -2.85
CA THR A 351 26.17 -27.61 -4.13
C THR A 351 25.24 -27.34 -5.31
N TRP A 352 23.95 -27.64 -5.18
CA TRP A 352 22.94 -27.45 -6.23
C TRP A 352 22.66 -25.97 -6.57
N LEU A 353 23.05 -25.02 -5.70
CA LEU A 353 22.99 -23.58 -6.01
C LEU A 353 24.19 -23.10 -6.86
N ARG A 354 25.17 -23.97 -7.16
CA ARG A 354 26.29 -23.61 -8.03
C ARG A 354 25.81 -23.55 -9.48
N GLN A 355 26.34 -22.58 -10.22
CA GLN A 355 25.96 -22.34 -11.61
C GLN A 355 26.16 -23.58 -12.50
N GLU A 356 27.20 -24.38 -12.26
CA GLU A 356 27.46 -25.59 -13.06
C GLU A 356 26.33 -26.64 -12.92
N GLU A 357 25.77 -26.80 -11.71
CA GLU A 357 24.68 -27.76 -11.44
C GLU A 357 23.35 -27.27 -12.05
N LEU A 358 23.07 -25.97 -11.95
CA LEU A 358 21.86 -25.36 -12.53
C LEU A 358 21.80 -25.47 -14.06
N GLU A 359 22.97 -25.42 -14.72
CA GLU A 359 23.05 -25.57 -16.19
C GLU A 359 22.73 -26.99 -16.66
N ILE A 360 22.85 -27.99 -15.80
CA ILE A 360 22.58 -29.42 -16.08
C ILE A 360 21.10 -29.74 -15.88
N LEU A 361 20.40 -29.02 -15.00
CA LEU A 361 18.99 -29.28 -14.69
C LEU A 361 18.06 -29.07 -15.91
N PRO A 362 17.00 -29.91 -16.04
CA PRO A 362 15.91 -29.69 -16.98
C PRO A 362 15.32 -28.28 -16.88
N SER A 363 14.73 -27.79 -17.99
CA SER A 363 14.19 -26.44 -18.10
C SER A 363 13.09 -26.18 -17.06
N GLU A 364 12.22 -27.15 -16.80
CA GLU A 364 11.12 -27.05 -15.83
C GLU A 364 11.64 -26.84 -14.41
N LEU A 365 12.64 -27.64 -13.99
CA LEU A 365 13.25 -27.51 -12.66
C LEU A 365 14.06 -26.22 -12.54
N ARG A 366 14.74 -25.82 -13.61
CA ARG A 366 15.48 -24.56 -13.66
C ARG A 366 14.58 -23.35 -13.52
N GLU A 367 13.40 -23.37 -14.15
CA GLU A 367 12.40 -22.30 -13.99
C GLU A 367 11.88 -22.23 -12.56
N ILE A 368 11.63 -23.36 -11.89
CA ILE A 368 11.24 -23.38 -10.47
C ILE A 368 12.35 -22.77 -9.59
N ILE A 369 13.61 -23.13 -9.84
CA ILE A 369 14.75 -22.73 -9.02
C ILE A 369 15.14 -21.28 -9.26
N SER A 370 15.34 -20.91 -10.52
CA SER A 370 15.98 -19.65 -10.93
C SER A 370 14.97 -18.60 -11.41
N GLY A 371 13.72 -18.99 -11.67
CA GLY A 371 12.75 -18.19 -12.40
C GLY A 371 13.11 -18.05 -13.88
N LYS A 372 12.29 -17.31 -14.63
CA LYS A 372 12.48 -17.10 -16.08
C LYS A 372 13.78 -16.35 -16.42
N ASP A 373 14.18 -15.42 -15.56
CA ASP A 373 15.32 -14.51 -15.79
C ASP A 373 16.52 -14.75 -14.87
N GLY A 374 16.51 -15.80 -14.04
CA GLY A 374 17.59 -16.11 -13.09
C GLY A 374 17.61 -15.26 -11.82
N ALA A 375 16.75 -14.24 -11.73
CA ALA A 375 16.72 -13.27 -10.62
C ALA A 375 16.25 -13.87 -9.27
N GLU A 376 15.65 -15.06 -9.28
CA GLU A 376 15.01 -15.65 -8.09
C GLU A 376 15.96 -16.47 -7.21
N LEU A 377 17.22 -16.65 -7.64
CA LEU A 377 18.21 -17.45 -6.91
C LEU A 377 18.52 -16.92 -5.50
N GLY A 378 18.42 -15.61 -5.28
CA GLY A 378 18.63 -14.99 -3.96
C GLY A 378 17.50 -15.25 -2.95
N GLY A 379 16.37 -15.83 -3.38
CA GLY A 379 15.22 -16.08 -2.52
C GLY A 379 15.31 -17.34 -1.66
N TRP A 380 16.26 -18.25 -1.92
CA TRP A 380 16.36 -19.54 -1.24
C TRP A 380 17.04 -19.44 0.13
N MET A 381 16.36 -19.95 1.17
CA MET A 381 16.82 -19.91 2.55
C MET A 381 16.71 -21.28 3.22
N PRO A 382 17.68 -21.69 4.07
CA PRO A 382 17.48 -22.85 4.95
C PRO A 382 16.35 -22.55 5.94
N LEU A 383 15.55 -23.54 6.31
CA LEU A 383 14.38 -23.35 7.18
C LEU A 383 14.78 -22.69 8.51
N TYR A 384 13.90 -21.86 9.03
CA TYR A 384 14.01 -21.34 10.39
C TYR A 384 13.80 -22.44 11.44
N SER A 385 14.27 -22.20 12.66
CA SER A 385 14.14 -23.13 13.79
C SER A 385 12.85 -22.91 14.58
N ALA A 386 12.47 -23.86 15.44
CA ALA A 386 11.37 -23.69 16.40
C ALA A 386 11.58 -22.48 17.34
N ALA A 387 12.83 -22.15 17.66
CA ALA A 387 13.16 -20.96 18.45
C ALA A 387 12.85 -19.67 17.68
N ASP A 388 13.19 -19.63 16.38
CA ASP A 388 12.87 -18.49 15.52
C ASP A 388 11.36 -18.28 15.39
N VAL A 389 10.58 -19.36 15.28
CA VAL A 389 9.10 -19.30 15.27
C VAL A 389 8.59 -18.66 16.57
N LYS A 390 9.05 -19.15 17.72
CA LYS A 390 8.66 -18.61 19.03
C LYS A 390 9.01 -17.13 19.17
N ASP A 391 10.24 -16.75 18.82
CA ASP A 391 10.71 -15.36 18.90
C ASP A 391 9.97 -14.44 17.92
N CYS A 392 9.58 -14.96 16.76
CA CYS A 392 8.73 -14.28 15.80
C CYS A 392 7.34 -13.99 16.40
N MET A 393 6.69 -15.00 16.98
CA MET A 393 5.35 -14.86 17.56
C MET A 393 5.31 -13.85 18.72
N LEU A 394 6.38 -13.74 19.52
CA LEU A 394 6.47 -12.74 20.61
C LEU A 394 6.49 -11.29 20.12
N LYS A 395 6.79 -11.04 18.84
CA LYS A 395 6.83 -9.68 18.24
C LYS A 395 5.48 -9.28 17.61
N ILE A 396 4.54 -10.23 17.48
CA ILE A 396 3.26 -10.02 16.81
C ILE A 396 2.28 -9.30 17.74
N HIS A 397 1.59 -8.30 17.19
CA HIS A 397 0.42 -7.68 17.81
C HIS A 397 -0.82 -8.20 17.11
N THR A 398 -1.63 -8.97 17.84
CA THR A 398 -2.87 -9.52 17.31
C THR A 398 -3.99 -8.48 17.35
N LEU A 399 -4.83 -8.47 16.32
CA LEU A 399 -6.01 -7.61 16.21
C LEU A 399 -7.28 -8.45 16.00
N ASN A 400 -8.40 -7.96 16.51
CA ASN A 400 -9.72 -8.45 16.13
C ASN A 400 -10.21 -7.78 14.84
N TYR A 401 -11.22 -8.37 14.19
CA TYR A 401 -11.89 -7.69 13.09
C TYR A 401 -12.48 -6.35 13.53
N ALA A 402 -12.33 -5.34 12.69
CA ALA A 402 -12.71 -3.95 12.89
C ALA A 402 -12.08 -3.25 14.10
N GLU A 403 -11.13 -3.88 14.81
CA GLU A 403 -10.35 -3.24 15.86
C GLU A 403 -9.52 -2.09 15.26
N GLU A 404 -9.54 -0.93 15.93
CA GLU A 404 -8.78 0.24 15.52
C GLU A 404 -7.45 0.30 16.26
N VAL A 405 -6.33 0.16 15.54
CA VAL A 405 -5.01 0.46 16.09
C VAL A 405 -4.40 1.67 15.39
N CYS A 406 -3.92 2.63 16.17
CA CYS A 406 -3.27 3.82 15.63
C CYS A 406 -1.74 3.67 15.67
N TYR A 407 -1.10 3.81 14.52
CA TYR A 407 0.35 3.83 14.44
C TYR A 407 0.89 5.25 14.59
N ASN A 408 1.60 5.52 15.68
CA ASN A 408 2.27 6.79 16.00
C ASN A 408 1.39 8.04 15.82
N GLY A 409 0.07 7.92 15.98
CA GLY A 409 -0.89 9.01 15.76
C GLY A 409 -1.18 9.33 14.28
N THR A 410 -0.41 8.79 13.34
CA THR A 410 -0.40 9.17 11.92
C THR A 410 -1.58 8.59 11.13
N PHE A 411 -1.80 7.29 11.25
CA PHE A 411 -2.91 6.59 10.60
C PHE A 411 -3.48 5.49 11.50
N VAL A 412 -4.72 5.09 11.23
CA VAL A 412 -5.42 3.98 11.87
C VAL A 412 -5.42 2.78 10.93
N ILE A 413 -5.19 1.60 11.49
CA ILE A 413 -5.18 0.32 10.79
C ILE A 413 -6.39 -0.48 11.29
N LYS A 414 -7.12 -1.10 10.36
CA LYS A 414 -8.22 -2.03 10.67
C LYS A 414 -8.16 -3.24 9.76
N ALA A 415 -8.48 -4.41 10.32
CA ALA A 415 -8.65 -5.66 9.57
C ALA A 415 -10.14 -5.96 9.40
N PHE A 416 -10.58 -6.31 8.20
CA PHE A 416 -11.95 -6.76 7.91
C PHE A 416 -11.92 -8.14 7.27
N SER A 417 -12.87 -9.01 7.57
CA SER A 417 -12.85 -10.39 7.03
C SER A 417 -12.78 -10.40 5.50
N SER A 418 -11.90 -11.23 4.93
CA SER A 418 -11.85 -11.50 3.48
C SER A 418 -12.71 -12.70 3.07
N GLY A 419 -13.18 -13.51 4.03
CA GLY A 419 -14.02 -14.67 3.77
C GLY A 419 -13.34 -15.88 3.14
N ILE A 420 -12.04 -15.81 2.82
CA ILE A 420 -11.35 -16.92 2.13
C ILE A 420 -10.97 -18.08 3.05
N GLU A 421 -10.52 -17.78 4.27
CA GLU A 421 -10.04 -18.76 5.25
C GLU A 421 -10.15 -18.14 6.65
N ILE A 422 -10.20 -18.97 7.70
CA ILE A 422 -10.37 -18.52 9.08
C ILE A 422 -9.27 -17.52 9.46
N GLY A 423 -9.67 -16.33 9.90
CA GLY A 423 -8.75 -15.26 10.30
C GLY A 423 -8.29 -14.34 9.17
N SER A 424 -8.46 -14.72 7.90
CA SER A 424 -7.99 -13.90 6.78
C SER A 424 -8.72 -12.55 6.71
N CYS A 425 -8.02 -11.52 6.25
CA CYS A 425 -8.51 -10.15 6.28
C CYS A 425 -8.05 -9.27 5.11
N ASN A 426 -8.84 -8.24 4.84
CA ASN A 426 -8.49 -7.08 4.05
C ASN A 426 -8.15 -5.90 4.97
N TRP A 427 -7.10 -5.15 4.64
CA TRP A 427 -6.60 -4.07 5.48
C TRP A 427 -7.14 -2.71 5.02
N VAL A 428 -7.57 -1.88 5.98
CA VAL A 428 -7.93 -0.48 5.73
C VAL A 428 -7.01 0.42 6.55
N LEU A 429 -6.35 1.35 5.85
CA LEU A 429 -5.44 2.34 6.40
C LEU A 429 -6.08 3.72 6.29
N ASN A 430 -6.50 4.30 7.43
CA ASN A 430 -7.15 5.60 7.45
C ASN A 430 -6.19 6.68 7.95
N SER A 431 -5.91 7.70 7.14
CA SER A 431 -5.13 8.87 7.53
C SER A 431 -5.89 10.18 7.32
N PRO A 432 -5.44 11.28 7.95
CA PRO A 432 -5.93 12.62 7.62
C PRO A 432 -5.70 13.00 6.15
N LYS A 433 -4.74 12.38 5.47
CA LYS A 433 -4.43 12.61 4.04
C LYS A 433 -5.26 11.73 3.11
N GLY A 434 -5.96 10.72 3.62
CA GLY A 434 -6.79 9.80 2.82
C GLY A 434 -6.73 8.38 3.34
N ASP A 435 -7.55 7.53 2.75
CA ASP A 435 -7.69 6.14 3.09
C ASP A 435 -7.29 5.21 1.94
N ILE A 436 -6.61 4.13 2.30
CA ILE A 436 -6.17 3.08 1.39
C ILE A 436 -6.77 1.76 1.90
N ALA A 437 -7.40 1.00 1.00
CA ALA A 437 -7.74 -0.40 1.24
C ALA A 437 -6.80 -1.32 0.47
N TYR A 438 -6.32 -2.36 1.14
CA TYR A 438 -5.66 -3.49 0.52
C TYR A 438 -6.64 -4.66 0.47
N LEU A 439 -7.05 -5.04 -0.73
CA LEU A 439 -7.91 -6.18 -0.99
C LEU A 439 -7.05 -7.36 -1.40
N SER A 440 -6.88 -8.27 -0.46
CA SER A 440 -6.29 -9.60 -0.65
C SER A 440 -7.32 -10.56 -1.26
N SER A 441 -6.89 -11.78 -1.59
CA SER A 441 -7.81 -12.83 -2.05
C SER A 441 -8.98 -13.02 -1.10
N SER A 442 -10.19 -12.90 -1.65
CA SER A 442 -11.43 -12.83 -0.87
C SER A 442 -12.51 -13.71 -1.48
N SER A 443 -13.39 -14.24 -0.62
CA SER A 443 -14.57 -14.99 -1.05
C SER A 443 -15.83 -14.40 -0.42
N PHE A 444 -16.84 -14.12 -1.25
CA PHE A 444 -18.11 -13.55 -0.80
C PHE A 444 -18.87 -14.47 0.15
N ILE A 445 -18.75 -15.79 -0.05
CA ILE A 445 -19.49 -16.79 0.68
C ILE A 445 -18.50 -17.80 1.24
N SER A 446 -18.59 -18.05 2.53
CA SER A 446 -17.82 -19.09 3.21
C SER A 446 -18.72 -19.84 4.18
N THR A 447 -18.55 -21.16 4.19
CA THR A 447 -19.26 -22.11 5.06
C THR A 447 -18.49 -22.39 6.35
N HIS A 448 -17.22 -21.97 6.43
CA HIS A 448 -16.34 -22.21 7.58
C HIS A 448 -15.83 -20.90 8.20
N ALA A 449 -15.46 -19.90 7.41
CA ALA A 449 -14.92 -18.62 7.88
C ALA A 449 -15.98 -17.49 7.91
N MET A 450 -15.71 -16.42 8.65
CA MET A 450 -16.50 -15.20 8.63
C MET A 450 -16.63 -14.65 7.19
N THR A 451 -17.83 -14.30 6.73
CA THR A 451 -18.06 -13.81 5.35
C THR A 451 -17.28 -12.54 5.03
N PHE A 452 -16.92 -12.34 3.75
CA PHE A 452 -16.25 -11.12 3.29
C PHE A 452 -17.05 -9.86 3.63
N ASP A 453 -16.46 -8.96 4.42
CA ASP A 453 -17.03 -7.66 4.77
C ASP A 453 -16.62 -6.58 3.75
N TYR A 454 -17.15 -6.67 2.53
CA TYR A 454 -16.89 -5.69 1.48
C TYR A 454 -17.53 -4.31 1.77
N HIS A 455 -18.52 -4.24 2.66
CA HIS A 455 -19.16 -2.97 3.03
C HIS A 455 -18.20 -2.03 3.74
N SER A 456 -17.26 -2.58 4.52
CA SER A 456 -16.18 -1.83 5.14
C SER A 456 -15.28 -1.08 4.14
N LEU A 457 -15.27 -1.50 2.87
CA LEU A 457 -14.43 -0.96 1.81
C LEU A 457 -15.14 0.11 0.95
N GLN A 458 -16.41 0.41 1.21
CA GLN A 458 -17.20 1.34 0.41
C GLN A 458 -16.74 2.80 0.58
N GLY A 459 -16.59 3.51 -0.54
CA GLY A 459 -16.29 4.94 -0.56
C GLY A 459 -14.83 5.31 -0.25
N ILE A 460 -13.92 4.32 -0.21
CA ILE A 460 -12.49 4.52 0.06
C ILE A 460 -11.81 5.32 -1.06
N CYS A 461 -10.83 6.17 -0.72
CA CYS A 461 -10.08 6.95 -1.71
C CYS A 461 -9.29 6.07 -2.67
N THR A 462 -8.51 5.11 -2.17
CA THR A 462 -7.71 4.23 -3.01
C THR A 462 -7.85 2.75 -2.63
N LEU A 463 -8.11 1.90 -3.61
CA LEU A 463 -8.16 0.45 -3.46
C LEU A 463 -6.97 -0.19 -4.18
N ILE A 464 -6.14 -0.95 -3.46
CA ILE A 464 -5.13 -1.84 -4.03
C ILE A 464 -5.80 -3.19 -4.19
N TYR A 465 -6.05 -3.58 -5.44
CA TYR A 465 -6.59 -4.89 -5.78
C TYR A 465 -5.43 -5.86 -5.99
N SER A 466 -5.33 -6.85 -5.10
CA SER A 466 -4.26 -7.86 -5.08
C SER A 466 -4.84 -9.27 -5.03
N ASP A 467 -5.98 -9.50 -5.69
CA ASP A 467 -6.50 -10.85 -5.88
C ASP A 467 -6.20 -11.36 -7.29
N PHE A 468 -5.30 -12.35 -7.38
CA PHE A 468 -4.83 -12.91 -8.64
C PHE A 468 -5.55 -14.22 -9.01
N SER A 469 -6.52 -14.68 -8.22
CA SER A 469 -7.23 -15.95 -8.47
C SER A 469 -7.91 -16.00 -9.84
N SER A 470 -8.49 -14.88 -10.28
CA SER A 470 -9.13 -14.75 -11.61
C SER A 470 -8.18 -14.90 -12.80
N LEU A 471 -6.86 -14.94 -12.56
CA LEU A 471 -5.87 -15.11 -13.61
C LEU A 471 -5.55 -16.58 -13.89
N SER A 472 -5.64 -17.46 -12.89
CA SER A 472 -5.43 -18.91 -13.03
C SER A 472 -6.57 -19.62 -13.75
N ASP A 473 -7.80 -19.11 -13.65
CA ASP A 473 -9.01 -19.70 -14.27
C ASP A 473 -8.98 -19.74 -15.82
N ALA A 474 -8.03 -19.05 -16.46
CA ALA A 474 -7.97 -18.95 -17.92
C ALA A 474 -7.06 -19.98 -18.61
N LEU A 475 -6.51 -20.95 -17.88
CA LEU A 475 -5.88 -22.10 -18.52
C LEU A 475 -6.90 -23.12 -19.06
N ASP A 476 -8.19 -22.99 -18.71
CA ASP A 476 -9.30 -23.85 -19.17
C ASP A 476 -10.29 -23.15 -20.13
N VAL A 477 -9.83 -22.20 -20.94
CA VAL A 477 -10.68 -21.57 -21.98
C VAL A 477 -10.72 -22.44 -23.25
N GLU A 478 -11.26 -23.64 -23.14
CA GLU A 478 -11.86 -24.33 -24.30
C GLU A 478 -13.30 -24.81 -24.05
N ALA A 479 -13.82 -24.79 -22.81
CA ALA A 479 -15.16 -25.30 -22.51
C ALA A 479 -16.26 -24.24 -22.25
N ALA A 480 -15.92 -22.97 -22.02
CA ALA A 480 -16.88 -21.96 -21.52
C ALA A 480 -17.35 -20.91 -22.55
N ASN A 481 -17.19 -21.14 -23.86
CA ASN A 481 -17.50 -20.15 -24.90
C ASN A 481 -18.99 -19.99 -25.26
N ASN A 482 -19.94 -20.40 -24.41
CA ASN A 482 -21.38 -20.32 -24.71
C ASN A 482 -22.23 -19.40 -23.81
N TYR A 483 -21.62 -18.61 -22.92
CA TYR A 483 -22.37 -17.56 -22.22
C TYR A 483 -22.04 -16.19 -22.80
N SER A 484 -22.78 -15.82 -23.86
CA SER A 484 -22.86 -14.44 -24.31
C SER A 484 -23.39 -13.57 -23.16
N VAL A 485 -22.62 -12.56 -22.78
CA VAL A 485 -23.06 -11.46 -21.93
C VAL A 485 -24.34 -10.86 -22.53
N PRO A 486 -25.46 -10.75 -21.80
CA PRO A 486 -26.59 -9.95 -22.27
C PRO A 486 -26.16 -8.48 -22.19
N THR A 487 -25.96 -7.86 -23.35
CA THR A 487 -25.88 -6.41 -23.49
C THR A 487 -27.29 -5.84 -23.31
N ASP A 488 -27.74 -5.69 -22.07
CA ASP A 488 -28.89 -4.83 -21.76
C ASP A 488 -28.38 -3.46 -21.32
N ASP A 489 -28.16 -2.62 -22.34
CA ASP A 489 -28.03 -1.17 -22.23
C ASP A 489 -29.39 -0.59 -21.78
N ASN A 490 -29.67 -0.65 -20.47
CA ASN A 490 -30.57 0.26 -19.74
C ASN A 490 -30.70 -0.18 -18.28
N SER A 491 -29.89 0.35 -17.36
CA SER A 491 -30.24 0.34 -15.93
C SER A 491 -29.55 1.44 -15.13
N SER A 492 -30.33 2.06 -14.25
CA SER A 492 -29.94 3.03 -13.22
C SER A 492 -28.75 2.57 -12.37
N PRO A 493 -28.08 3.47 -11.60
CA PRO A 493 -27.10 3.05 -10.61
C PRO A 493 -27.71 2.01 -9.67
N MET A 494 -27.14 0.79 -9.68
CA MET A 494 -27.54 -0.33 -8.83
C MET A 494 -27.50 0.09 -7.37
N SER A 495 -28.57 -0.24 -6.64
CA SER A 495 -28.66 -0.04 -5.20
C SER A 495 -27.81 -1.07 -4.46
N SER A 496 -27.45 -0.80 -3.20
CA SER A 496 -26.76 -1.77 -2.33
C SER A 496 -27.54 -3.07 -2.13
N GLN A 497 -28.86 -3.07 -2.36
CA GLN A 497 -29.72 -4.25 -2.31
C GLN A 497 -29.53 -5.16 -3.55
N ASP A 498 -29.12 -4.60 -4.70
CA ASP A 498 -28.94 -5.36 -5.94
C ASP A 498 -27.65 -6.19 -5.94
N LEU A 499 -26.60 -5.75 -5.23
CA LEU A 499 -25.37 -6.55 -5.03
C LEU A 499 -25.62 -7.74 -4.10
N ALA A 500 -26.45 -7.55 -3.07
CA ALA A 500 -26.91 -8.64 -2.20
C ALA A 500 -27.81 -9.64 -2.95
N ALA A 501 -28.64 -9.17 -3.89
CA ALA A 501 -29.45 -10.02 -4.77
C ALA A 501 -28.58 -10.78 -5.81
N PHE A 502 -27.52 -10.17 -6.34
CA PHE A 502 -26.52 -10.85 -7.18
C PHE A 502 -25.77 -11.95 -6.40
N ASN A 503 -25.50 -11.72 -5.11
CA ASN A 503 -24.85 -12.69 -4.22
C ASN A 503 -25.76 -13.86 -3.81
N LEU A 504 -27.08 -13.64 -3.75
CA LEU A 504 -28.07 -14.68 -3.42
C LEU A 504 -28.35 -15.66 -4.57
N ASN A 505 -27.95 -15.33 -5.81
CA ASN A 505 -28.05 -16.22 -6.98
C ASN A 505 -26.73 -16.98 -7.27
N SER A 506 -25.87 -17.22 -6.28
CA SER A 506 -24.55 -17.81 -6.53
C SER A 506 -24.60 -19.33 -6.68
N ASP A 507 -24.64 -19.78 -7.94
CA ASP A 507 -24.38 -21.17 -8.34
C ASP A 507 -23.07 -21.73 -7.74
N GLU A 508 -22.08 -20.88 -7.43
CA GLU A 508 -20.75 -21.29 -6.93
C GLU A 508 -20.76 -22.05 -5.59
N ASN A 509 -21.55 -21.65 -4.59
CA ASN A 509 -21.59 -22.40 -3.32
C ASN A 509 -22.29 -23.75 -3.49
N LEU A 510 -23.31 -23.80 -4.37
CA LEU A 510 -23.94 -25.07 -4.72
C LEU A 510 -22.93 -25.98 -5.44
N GLU A 511 -22.15 -25.42 -6.37
CA GLU A 511 -21.10 -26.13 -7.09
C GLU A 511 -19.99 -26.65 -6.16
N GLU A 512 -19.50 -25.83 -5.23
CA GLU A 512 -18.50 -26.26 -4.23
C GLU A 512 -19.04 -27.39 -3.35
N LYS A 513 -20.30 -27.28 -2.91
CA LYS A 513 -20.95 -28.33 -2.13
C LYS A 513 -21.13 -29.62 -2.95
N GLU A 514 -21.54 -29.52 -4.20
CA GLU A 514 -21.65 -30.67 -5.11
C GLU A 514 -20.28 -31.34 -5.34
N LYS A 515 -19.21 -30.56 -5.48
CA LYS A 515 -17.83 -31.07 -5.56
C LYS A 515 -17.45 -31.82 -4.29
N LEU A 516 -17.74 -31.28 -3.10
CA LEU A 516 -17.47 -31.96 -1.82
C LEU A 516 -18.22 -33.29 -1.70
N ILE A 517 -19.50 -33.32 -2.08
CA ILE A 517 -20.33 -34.53 -2.09
C ILE A 517 -19.74 -35.56 -3.08
N PHE A 518 -19.36 -35.13 -4.27
CA PHE A 518 -18.76 -36.00 -5.29
C PHE A 518 -17.44 -36.62 -4.78
N ILE A 519 -16.52 -35.82 -4.25
CA ILE A 519 -15.24 -36.31 -3.70
C ILE A 519 -15.51 -37.32 -2.57
N SER A 520 -16.46 -37.01 -1.70
CA SER A 520 -16.85 -37.89 -0.59
C SER A 520 -17.46 -39.21 -1.08
N SER A 521 -18.24 -39.20 -2.17
CA SER A 521 -18.72 -40.43 -2.81
C SER A 521 -17.60 -41.28 -3.41
N CYS A 522 -16.61 -40.66 -4.05
CA CYS A 522 -15.44 -41.37 -4.58
C CYS A 522 -14.62 -42.03 -3.47
N ALA A 523 -14.43 -41.33 -2.35
CA ALA A 523 -13.75 -41.89 -1.17
C ALA A 523 -14.53 -43.08 -0.59
N LEU A 524 -15.86 -42.98 -0.49
CA LEU A 524 -16.70 -44.08 -0.02
C LEU A 524 -16.63 -45.31 -0.92
N GLU A 525 -16.66 -45.12 -2.24
CA GLU A 525 -16.52 -46.21 -3.22
C GLU A 525 -15.14 -46.88 -3.12
N CYS A 526 -14.06 -46.09 -3.06
CA CYS A 526 -12.70 -46.59 -2.87
C CYS A 526 -12.58 -47.50 -1.64
N VAL A 527 -13.11 -47.03 -0.50
CA VAL A 527 -13.09 -47.78 0.75
C VAL A 527 -13.91 -49.09 0.65
N LYS A 528 -15.06 -49.07 -0.04
CA LYS A 528 -15.87 -50.28 -0.28
C LYS A 528 -15.17 -51.31 -1.18
N GLU A 529 -14.33 -50.86 -2.10
CA GLU A 529 -13.47 -51.73 -2.94
C GLU A 529 -12.27 -52.33 -2.17
N GLY A 530 -12.06 -51.87 -0.93
CA GLY A 530 -10.97 -52.27 -0.04
C GLY A 530 -9.70 -51.44 -0.20
N GLY A 531 -9.76 -50.29 -0.88
CA GLY A 531 -8.64 -49.34 -1.00
C GLY A 531 -8.63 -48.31 0.13
N SER A 532 -7.48 -47.67 0.35
CA SER A 532 -7.35 -46.57 1.31
C SER A 532 -7.37 -45.21 0.61
N VAL A 533 -7.83 -44.18 1.31
CA VAL A 533 -7.95 -42.82 0.79
C VAL A 533 -6.93 -41.92 1.48
N LEU A 534 -6.12 -41.22 0.69
CA LEU A 534 -5.13 -40.25 1.16
C LEU A 534 -5.52 -38.84 0.76
N ILE A 535 -5.58 -37.94 1.73
CA ILE A 535 -5.98 -36.54 1.56
C ILE A 535 -4.89 -35.64 2.16
N PRO A 536 -3.97 -35.13 1.34
CA PRO A 536 -3.03 -34.12 1.76
C PRO A 536 -3.78 -32.84 2.16
N ILE A 537 -3.59 -32.38 3.40
CA ILE A 537 -4.26 -31.16 3.89
C ILE A 537 -3.69 -29.97 3.12
N ASN A 538 -4.57 -29.28 2.41
CA ASN A 538 -4.23 -28.13 1.57
C ASN A 538 -4.79 -26.84 2.17
N ARG A 539 -6.11 -26.64 2.08
CA ARG A 539 -6.84 -25.59 2.82
C ARG A 539 -7.52 -26.16 4.04
N LEU A 540 -7.43 -25.45 5.16
CA LEU A 540 -8.01 -25.91 6.41
C LEU A 540 -9.54 -25.94 6.29
N GLY A 541 -10.14 -24.87 5.80
CA GLY A 541 -11.58 -24.78 5.59
C GLY A 541 -12.15 -25.92 4.75
N THR A 542 -11.58 -26.14 3.56
CA THR A 542 -11.98 -27.24 2.66
C THR A 542 -11.82 -28.61 3.32
N SER A 543 -10.68 -28.85 3.98
CA SER A 543 -10.38 -30.12 4.64
C SER A 543 -11.38 -30.44 5.75
N LEU A 544 -11.79 -29.43 6.52
CA LEU A 544 -12.79 -29.59 7.57
C LEU A 544 -14.17 -29.92 6.99
N GLN A 545 -14.57 -29.24 5.91
CA GLN A 545 -15.83 -29.54 5.23
C GLN A 545 -15.84 -30.96 4.65
N LEU A 546 -14.73 -31.37 4.03
CA LEU A 546 -14.59 -32.71 3.47
C LEU A 546 -14.64 -33.79 4.56
N LEU A 547 -14.00 -33.54 5.70
CA LEU A 547 -14.05 -34.43 6.86
C LEU A 547 -15.48 -34.60 7.39
N GLU A 548 -16.24 -33.51 7.50
CA GLU A 548 -17.65 -33.53 7.94
C GLU A 548 -18.55 -34.29 6.96
N GLU A 549 -18.43 -34.02 5.65
CA GLU A 549 -19.24 -34.66 4.61
C GLU A 549 -18.91 -36.15 4.47
N MET A 550 -17.62 -36.52 4.42
CA MET A 550 -17.19 -37.92 4.32
C MET A 550 -17.68 -38.75 5.50
N THR A 551 -17.58 -38.22 6.72
CA THR A 551 -18.01 -38.98 7.89
C THR A 551 -19.53 -39.15 7.92
N THR A 552 -20.28 -38.12 7.52
CA THR A 552 -21.74 -38.21 7.35
C THR A 552 -22.14 -39.31 6.36
N LEU A 553 -21.42 -39.43 5.24
CA LEU A 553 -21.68 -40.50 4.25
C LEU A 553 -21.26 -41.90 4.74
N LEU A 554 -20.17 -42.02 5.49
CA LEU A 554 -19.74 -43.28 6.10
C LEU A 554 -20.80 -43.81 7.08
N GLU A 555 -21.34 -42.93 7.93
CA GLU A 555 -22.41 -43.27 8.86
C GLU A 555 -23.70 -43.68 8.13
N ALA A 556 -24.12 -42.90 7.13
CA ALA A 556 -25.31 -43.20 6.33
C ALA A 556 -25.22 -44.53 5.58
N SER A 557 -24.01 -44.93 5.17
CA SER A 557 -23.76 -46.19 4.46
C SER A 557 -23.48 -47.39 5.37
N ALA A 558 -23.49 -47.21 6.70
CA ALA A 558 -23.12 -48.21 7.70
C ALA A 558 -21.71 -48.82 7.49
N THR A 559 -20.82 -48.09 6.82
CA THR A 559 -19.44 -48.51 6.55
C THR A 559 -18.55 -48.12 7.73
N LYS A 560 -17.99 -49.08 8.46
CA LYS A 560 -17.13 -48.83 9.62
C LYS A 560 -15.67 -48.83 9.21
N VAL A 561 -15.16 -47.68 8.81
CA VAL A 561 -13.77 -47.48 8.39
C VAL A 561 -13.13 -46.37 9.23
N PRO A 562 -11.91 -46.58 9.76
CA PRO A 562 -11.26 -45.57 10.58
C PRO A 562 -10.81 -44.38 9.73
N VAL A 563 -11.02 -43.18 10.29
CA VAL A 563 -10.48 -41.93 9.76
C VAL A 563 -9.32 -41.51 10.65
N TYR A 564 -8.16 -41.23 10.06
CA TYR A 564 -6.97 -40.75 10.77
C TYR A 564 -6.65 -39.31 10.37
N ILE A 565 -6.27 -38.51 11.36
CA ILE A 565 -5.65 -37.19 11.15
C ILE A 565 -4.23 -37.29 11.70
N ILE A 566 -3.23 -37.22 10.83
CA ILE A 566 -1.82 -37.38 11.19
C ILE A 566 -1.12 -36.04 11.01
N SER A 567 -0.79 -35.34 12.10
CA SER A 567 0.02 -34.11 12.07
C SER A 567 0.48 -33.79 13.49
N SER A 568 1.67 -33.19 13.62
CA SER A 568 2.25 -32.87 14.92
C SER A 568 1.42 -31.85 15.72
N VAL A 569 0.62 -31.04 15.02
CA VAL A 569 -0.20 -29.96 15.59
C VAL A 569 -1.71 -30.24 15.52
N ALA A 570 -2.15 -31.39 15.01
CA ALA A 570 -3.56 -31.66 14.72
C ALA A 570 -4.48 -31.55 15.96
N GLU A 571 -4.03 -32.02 17.13
CA GLU A 571 -4.82 -31.95 18.36
C GLU A 571 -5.03 -30.50 18.83
N GLU A 572 -3.97 -29.70 18.77
CA GLU A 572 -4.02 -28.27 19.11
C GLU A 572 -4.86 -27.48 18.11
N LEU A 573 -4.72 -27.77 16.82
CA LEU A 573 -5.51 -27.18 15.74
C LEU A 573 -7.01 -27.42 15.93
N LEU A 574 -7.43 -28.66 16.15
CA LEU A 574 -8.83 -29.00 16.37
C LEU A 574 -9.38 -28.38 17.67
N THR A 575 -8.55 -28.25 18.69
CA THR A 575 -8.92 -27.54 19.92
C THR A 575 -9.10 -26.06 19.65
N LEU A 576 -8.17 -25.42 18.93
CA LEU A 576 -8.20 -24.02 18.58
C LEU A 576 -9.48 -23.66 17.84
N LEU A 577 -9.88 -24.45 16.83
CA LEU A 577 -11.12 -24.23 16.06
C LEU A 577 -12.38 -24.15 16.92
N ASN A 578 -12.38 -24.80 18.08
CA ASN A 578 -13.50 -24.75 19.03
C ASN A 578 -13.45 -23.54 19.97
N THR A 579 -12.35 -22.79 19.99
CA THR A 579 -12.12 -21.63 20.87
C THR A 579 -12.20 -20.29 20.15
N ILE A 580 -12.39 -20.27 18.82
CA ILE A 580 -12.41 -19.06 17.99
C ILE A 580 -13.75 -18.85 17.22
N PRO A 581 -14.93 -19.05 17.83
CA PRO A 581 -16.21 -18.98 17.13
C PRO A 581 -16.47 -17.65 16.42
N GLU A 582 -15.96 -16.53 16.95
CA GLU A 582 -16.11 -15.19 16.40
C GLU A 582 -15.41 -14.99 15.05
N TRP A 583 -14.56 -15.94 14.64
CA TRP A 583 -13.87 -15.96 13.34
C TRP A 583 -14.57 -16.83 12.30
N LEU A 584 -15.63 -17.55 12.70
CA LEU A 584 -16.37 -18.49 11.85
C LEU A 584 -17.60 -17.84 11.20
N CYS A 585 -18.18 -18.53 10.22
CA CYS A 585 -19.40 -18.07 9.56
C CYS A 585 -20.59 -17.97 10.55
N LYS A 586 -21.60 -17.15 10.21
CA LYS A 586 -22.79 -16.94 11.05
C LYS A 586 -23.52 -18.25 11.37
N GLN A 587 -23.61 -19.17 10.40
CA GLN A 587 -24.24 -20.47 10.59
C GLN A 587 -23.56 -21.27 11.71
N ARG A 588 -22.22 -21.27 11.79
CA ARG A 588 -21.49 -21.95 12.86
C ARG A 588 -21.64 -21.24 14.20
N GLN A 589 -21.63 -19.90 14.21
CA GLN A 589 -21.91 -19.12 15.43
C GLN A 589 -23.30 -19.41 16.00
N GLU A 590 -24.32 -19.53 15.14
CA GLU A 590 -25.69 -19.89 15.52
C GLU A 590 -25.76 -21.28 16.18
N ARG A 591 -24.97 -22.26 15.72
CA ARG A 591 -24.85 -23.57 16.36
C ARG A 591 -24.32 -23.45 17.80
N LEU A 592 -23.31 -22.61 18.02
CA LEU A 592 -22.81 -22.35 19.38
C LEU A 592 -23.90 -21.77 20.29
N PHE A 593 -24.67 -20.79 19.79
CA PHE A 593 -25.79 -20.22 20.54
C PHE A 593 -26.91 -21.23 20.82
N ALA A 594 -27.08 -22.22 19.93
CA ALA A 594 -28.00 -23.35 20.12
C ALA A 594 -27.45 -24.43 21.07
N GLY A 595 -26.21 -24.30 21.57
CA GLY A 595 -25.55 -25.32 22.40
C GLY A 595 -25.06 -26.54 21.60
N GLU A 596 -25.00 -26.43 20.28
CA GLU A 596 -24.45 -27.45 19.38
C GLU A 596 -22.95 -27.25 19.16
N PRO A 597 -22.19 -28.30 18.81
CA PRO A 597 -20.80 -28.14 18.44
C PRO A 597 -20.64 -27.33 17.15
N LEU A 598 -19.61 -26.47 17.10
CA LEU A 598 -19.29 -25.63 15.93
C LEU A 598 -18.99 -26.45 14.68
N PHE A 599 -18.37 -27.60 14.89
CA PHE A 599 -17.99 -28.56 13.86
C PHE A 599 -18.45 -29.96 14.23
N GLU A 600 -18.86 -30.74 13.23
CA GLU A 600 -19.41 -32.08 13.47
C GLU A 600 -18.32 -33.08 13.92
N HIS A 601 -17.07 -32.86 13.51
CA HIS A 601 -15.91 -33.68 13.91
C HIS A 601 -15.76 -33.79 15.44
N VAL A 602 -16.28 -32.84 16.22
CA VAL A 602 -16.24 -32.89 17.69
C VAL A 602 -17.00 -34.10 18.24
N LYS A 603 -18.12 -34.48 17.62
CA LYS A 603 -18.86 -35.69 18.03
C LYS A 603 -18.09 -36.94 17.62
N LEU A 604 -17.54 -36.92 16.40
CA LEU A 604 -16.81 -38.04 15.79
C LEU A 604 -15.51 -38.38 16.53
N LEU A 605 -14.84 -37.37 17.10
CA LEU A 605 -13.70 -37.55 18.01
C LEU A 605 -14.12 -38.24 19.31
N LYS A 606 -15.26 -37.85 19.91
CA LYS A 606 -15.79 -38.47 21.14
C LYS A 606 -16.20 -39.92 20.91
N GLU A 607 -16.74 -40.22 19.74
CA GLU A 607 -17.16 -41.57 19.33
C GLU A 607 -15.98 -42.46 18.86
N ARG A 608 -14.76 -41.91 18.82
CA ARG A 608 -13.54 -42.59 18.32
C ARG A 608 -13.67 -43.09 16.88
N GLN A 609 -14.44 -42.40 16.04
CA GLN A 609 -14.44 -42.64 14.60
C GLN A 609 -13.24 -41.98 13.92
N ILE A 610 -12.87 -40.79 14.43
CA ILE A 610 -11.67 -40.04 14.02
C ILE A 610 -10.56 -40.27 15.04
N HIS A 611 -9.37 -40.63 14.54
CA HIS A 611 -8.17 -40.87 15.34
C HIS A 611 -7.13 -39.80 15.00
N VAL A 612 -6.88 -38.89 15.93
CA VAL A 612 -5.85 -37.86 15.80
C VAL A 612 -4.54 -38.40 16.37
N VAL A 613 -3.46 -38.35 15.60
CA VAL A 613 -2.14 -38.82 16.00
C VAL A 613 -1.04 -37.85 15.56
N PRO A 614 0.03 -37.69 16.34
CA PRO A 614 1.06 -36.69 16.07
C PRO A 614 2.01 -37.07 14.92
N ALA A 615 2.21 -38.37 14.68
CA ALA A 615 3.16 -38.86 13.68
C ALA A 615 2.84 -40.30 13.24
N ILE A 616 3.37 -40.70 12.07
CA ILE A 616 3.20 -42.06 11.53
C ILE A 616 3.87 -43.12 12.40
N HIS A 617 5.03 -42.79 12.97
CA HIS A 617 5.77 -43.70 13.85
C HIS A 617 5.24 -43.67 15.30
N SER A 618 4.10 -43.03 15.57
CA SER A 618 3.53 -42.98 16.91
C SER A 618 3.05 -44.37 17.36
N HIS A 619 3.37 -44.74 18.60
CA HIS A 619 3.00 -46.04 19.16
C HIS A 619 1.48 -46.29 19.10
N GLN A 620 0.66 -45.25 19.29
CA GLN A 620 -0.79 -45.35 19.21
C GLN A 620 -1.27 -45.72 17.81
N LEU A 621 -0.66 -45.16 16.76
CA LEU A 621 -1.00 -45.51 15.38
C LEU A 621 -0.57 -46.94 15.07
N LEU A 622 0.66 -47.32 15.43
CA LEU A 622 1.21 -48.66 15.15
C LEU A 622 0.38 -49.80 15.75
N MET A 623 -0.26 -49.58 16.90
CA MET A 623 -1.11 -50.58 17.56
C MET A 623 -2.52 -50.67 16.97
N ASN A 624 -3.03 -49.57 16.41
CA ASN A 624 -4.43 -49.44 16.00
C ASN A 624 -4.63 -49.36 14.47
N TRP A 625 -3.54 -49.28 13.69
CA TRP A 625 -3.58 -49.14 12.23
C TRP A 625 -4.41 -50.24 11.60
N GLN A 626 -5.32 -49.84 10.71
CA GLN A 626 -6.29 -50.70 10.05
C GLN A 626 -6.51 -50.19 8.64
N GLU A 627 -6.56 -51.10 7.67
CA GLU A 627 -6.86 -50.82 6.26
C GLU A 627 -8.06 -51.66 5.80
N PRO A 628 -8.97 -51.13 4.97
CA PRO A 628 -8.94 -49.79 4.36
C PRO A 628 -9.18 -48.66 5.38
N CYS A 629 -8.60 -47.49 5.14
CA CYS A 629 -8.76 -46.29 5.97
C CYS A 629 -8.80 -45.00 5.15
N ILE A 630 -9.25 -43.91 5.79
CA ILE A 630 -9.14 -42.55 5.24
C ILE A 630 -8.13 -41.78 6.08
N VAL A 631 -7.18 -41.10 5.45
CA VAL A 631 -6.14 -40.34 6.14
C VAL A 631 -6.08 -38.90 5.66
N PHE A 632 -6.21 -37.96 6.58
CA PHE A 632 -5.90 -36.54 6.40
C PHE A 632 -4.53 -36.26 7.02
N CYS A 633 -3.59 -35.73 6.24
CA CYS A 633 -2.25 -35.42 6.74
C CYS A 633 -1.55 -34.34 5.91
N PRO A 634 -0.58 -33.59 6.44
CA PRO A 634 0.28 -32.72 5.66
C PRO A 634 1.37 -33.55 4.93
N HIS A 635 2.05 -33.02 3.91
CA HIS A 635 1.93 -31.68 3.35
C HIS A 635 1.44 -31.73 1.90
N TRP A 636 0.59 -30.80 1.46
CA TRP A 636 0.04 -30.75 0.09
C TRP A 636 1.08 -30.76 -1.03
N SER A 637 2.32 -30.33 -0.77
CA SER A 637 3.45 -30.41 -1.72
C SER A 637 3.87 -31.83 -2.10
N LEU A 638 3.49 -32.85 -1.31
CA LEU A 638 3.95 -34.25 -1.42
C LEU A 638 5.47 -34.43 -1.27
N ARG A 639 6.17 -33.47 -0.66
CA ARG A 639 7.64 -33.48 -0.49
C ARG A 639 8.10 -33.72 0.94
N LEU A 640 7.25 -33.42 1.90
CA LEU A 640 7.58 -33.45 3.32
C LEU A 640 6.43 -34.06 4.11
N GLY A 641 6.79 -34.60 5.27
CA GLY A 641 5.84 -35.06 6.26
C GLY A 641 5.17 -36.40 5.97
N PRO A 642 4.10 -36.71 6.70
CA PRO A 642 3.48 -38.04 6.71
C PRO A 642 2.95 -38.50 5.34
N VAL A 643 2.51 -37.57 4.49
CA VAL A 643 2.03 -37.89 3.13
C VAL A 643 3.04 -38.68 2.31
N VAL A 644 4.34 -38.42 2.46
CA VAL A 644 5.41 -39.08 1.69
C VAL A 644 5.41 -40.57 1.97
N HIS A 645 5.42 -40.94 3.25
CA HIS A 645 5.47 -42.34 3.69
C HIS A 645 4.21 -43.11 3.28
N LEU A 646 3.04 -42.46 3.35
CA LEU A 646 1.76 -43.06 2.94
C LEU A 646 1.66 -43.22 1.42
N LEU A 647 2.19 -42.26 0.65
CA LEU A 647 2.27 -42.38 -0.81
C LEU A 647 3.17 -43.55 -1.23
N TYR A 648 4.35 -43.72 -0.63
CA TYR A 648 5.19 -44.89 -0.92
C TYR A 648 4.50 -46.23 -0.61
N ARG A 649 3.62 -46.24 0.39
CA ARG A 649 2.86 -47.44 0.75
C ARG A 649 1.73 -47.74 -0.25
N TRP A 650 1.06 -46.72 -0.78
CA TRP A 650 -0.17 -46.88 -1.55
C TRP A 650 -0.06 -46.55 -3.04
N CYS A 651 1.05 -45.96 -3.51
CA CYS A 651 1.20 -45.56 -4.92
C CYS A 651 1.05 -46.74 -5.90
N GLY A 652 1.45 -47.94 -5.49
CA GLY A 652 1.32 -49.17 -6.28
C GLY A 652 -0.03 -49.88 -6.17
N ASP A 653 -0.94 -49.42 -5.30
CA ASP A 653 -2.25 -50.06 -5.10
C ASP A 653 -3.35 -49.40 -5.96
N PRO A 654 -3.85 -50.07 -7.01
CA PRO A 654 -4.87 -49.51 -7.90
C PRO A 654 -6.25 -49.33 -7.26
N LYS A 655 -6.47 -49.87 -6.06
CA LYS A 655 -7.71 -49.68 -5.31
C LYS A 655 -7.71 -48.39 -4.49
N SER A 656 -6.53 -47.94 -4.08
CA SER A 656 -6.37 -46.77 -3.24
C SER A 656 -6.58 -45.48 -4.05
N LEU A 657 -6.99 -44.41 -3.35
CA LEU A 657 -7.33 -43.10 -3.93
C LEU A 657 -6.52 -41.98 -3.27
N LEU A 658 -5.84 -41.17 -4.07
CA LEU A 658 -5.24 -39.91 -3.67
C LEU A 658 -6.15 -38.76 -4.10
N ILE A 659 -6.49 -37.85 -3.18
CA ILE A 659 -7.27 -36.64 -3.48
C ILE A 659 -6.34 -35.44 -3.40
N LEU A 660 -6.14 -34.72 -4.50
CA LEU A 660 -5.28 -33.53 -4.57
C LEU A 660 -6.12 -32.28 -4.79
N GLU A 661 -6.06 -31.35 -3.85
CA GLU A 661 -6.65 -30.01 -3.99
C GLU A 661 -5.61 -29.04 -4.55
N ASP A 662 -5.91 -28.37 -5.66
CA ASP A 662 -5.17 -27.19 -6.16
C ASP A 662 -3.63 -27.34 -6.27
N VAL A 663 -3.16 -28.53 -6.67
CA VAL A 663 -1.73 -28.76 -6.98
C VAL A 663 -1.46 -28.31 -8.40
N LEU A 664 -0.64 -27.25 -8.55
CA LEU A 664 -0.33 -26.60 -9.84
C LEU A 664 0.22 -27.57 -10.91
N ASN A 665 0.99 -28.59 -10.52
CA ASN A 665 1.51 -29.60 -11.43
C ASN A 665 1.52 -30.99 -10.75
N PRO A 666 0.42 -31.77 -10.87
CA PRO A 666 0.32 -33.08 -10.24
C PRO A 666 1.30 -34.09 -10.83
N GLU A 667 1.66 -33.97 -12.12
CA GLU A 667 2.63 -34.85 -12.77
C GLU A 667 4.02 -34.70 -12.14
N LEU A 668 4.49 -33.47 -11.97
CA LEU A 668 5.74 -33.17 -11.27
C LEU A 668 5.65 -33.55 -9.78
N ALA A 669 4.52 -33.31 -9.13
CA ALA A 669 4.32 -33.69 -7.74
C ALA A 669 4.40 -35.21 -7.53
N LEU A 670 3.88 -36.01 -8.47
CA LEU A 670 3.88 -37.47 -8.40
C LEU A 670 5.12 -38.13 -9.01
N LEU A 671 5.97 -37.36 -9.71
CA LEU A 671 7.20 -37.85 -10.33
C LEU A 671 8.07 -38.73 -9.41
N PRO A 672 8.32 -38.40 -8.12
CA PRO A 672 9.12 -39.25 -7.22
C PRO A 672 8.51 -40.62 -6.90
N PHE A 673 7.22 -40.82 -7.18
CA PHE A 673 6.46 -42.00 -6.78
C PHE A 673 6.11 -42.90 -7.98
N GLN A 674 6.63 -42.59 -9.17
CA GLN A 674 6.40 -43.40 -10.36
C GLN A 674 7.04 -44.79 -10.22
N PRO A 675 6.39 -45.87 -10.73
CA PRO A 675 5.08 -45.88 -11.38
C PRO A 675 3.91 -45.76 -10.38
N VAL A 676 2.96 -44.87 -10.66
CA VAL A 676 1.74 -44.71 -9.83
C VAL A 676 0.58 -45.50 -10.45
N SER A 677 0.11 -46.54 -9.75
CA SER A 677 -1.10 -47.31 -10.10
C SER A 677 -2.34 -46.85 -9.32
N MET A 678 -2.14 -46.16 -8.19
CA MET A 678 -3.18 -45.54 -7.36
C MET A 678 -4.05 -44.58 -8.18
N LYS A 679 -5.36 -44.54 -7.88
CA LYS A 679 -6.27 -43.57 -8.51
C LYS A 679 -5.94 -42.17 -7.95
N VAL A 680 -5.87 -41.16 -8.81
CA VAL A 680 -5.64 -39.77 -8.41
C VAL A 680 -6.84 -38.92 -8.83
N LEU A 681 -7.50 -38.30 -7.87
CA LEU A 681 -8.59 -37.36 -8.09
C LEU A 681 -8.10 -35.95 -7.77
N GLN A 682 -8.05 -35.10 -8.80
CA GLN A 682 -7.73 -33.68 -8.64
C GLN A 682 -9.01 -32.87 -8.49
N CYS A 683 -9.04 -31.94 -7.55
CA CYS A 683 -10.13 -31.00 -7.36
C CYS A 683 -9.61 -29.56 -7.24
N LEU A 684 -10.43 -28.63 -7.72
CA LEU A 684 -10.19 -27.19 -7.67
C LEU A 684 -11.37 -26.53 -6.98
N PHE A 685 -11.11 -25.88 -5.84
CA PHE A 685 -12.07 -24.94 -5.25
C PHE A 685 -11.56 -23.51 -5.49
N PRO A 686 -12.42 -22.59 -5.95
CA PRO A 686 -12.05 -21.21 -6.17
C PRO A 686 -11.37 -20.61 -4.93
N SER A 687 -10.32 -19.82 -5.14
CA SER A 687 -9.54 -19.23 -4.05
C SER A 687 -9.45 -17.69 -4.11
N GLY A 688 -10.51 -17.05 -4.59
CA GLY A 688 -10.65 -15.59 -4.60
C GLY A 688 -11.86 -15.13 -5.41
N ILE A 689 -11.82 -13.88 -5.86
CA ILE A 689 -12.92 -13.23 -6.57
C ILE A 689 -12.84 -13.56 -8.06
N GLY A 690 -13.79 -14.36 -8.55
CA GLY A 690 -13.91 -14.66 -9.98
C GLY A 690 -14.07 -13.40 -10.84
N LEU A 691 -13.50 -13.42 -12.06
CA LEU A 691 -13.42 -12.26 -12.96
C LEU A 691 -14.78 -11.55 -13.17
N GLN A 692 -15.85 -12.34 -13.29
CA GLN A 692 -17.22 -11.84 -13.51
C GLN A 692 -17.76 -11.02 -12.33
N LYS A 693 -17.26 -11.26 -11.11
CA LYS A 693 -17.69 -10.57 -9.89
C LYS A 693 -16.85 -9.33 -9.57
N VAL A 694 -15.67 -9.19 -10.19
CA VAL A 694 -14.79 -8.04 -9.99
C VAL A 694 -15.49 -6.74 -10.40
N HIS A 695 -16.09 -6.69 -11.58
CA HIS A 695 -16.74 -5.46 -12.06
C HIS A 695 -17.95 -5.04 -11.19
N PRO A 696 -18.91 -5.94 -10.84
CA PRO A 696 -19.97 -5.64 -9.89
C PRO A 696 -19.45 -5.17 -8.52
N LEU A 697 -18.41 -5.82 -7.98
CA LEU A 697 -17.80 -5.43 -6.72
C LEU A 697 -17.29 -3.99 -6.78
N LEU A 698 -16.48 -3.66 -7.78
CA LEU A 698 -15.90 -2.32 -7.92
C LEU A 698 -16.97 -1.24 -8.11
N LYS A 699 -18.06 -1.55 -8.85
CA LYS A 699 -19.23 -0.69 -8.98
C LYS A 699 -19.94 -0.46 -7.64
N GLY A 700 -19.99 -1.47 -6.77
CA GLY A 700 -20.55 -1.39 -5.41
C GLY A 700 -19.64 -0.69 -4.40
N LEU A 701 -18.32 -0.80 -4.55
CA LEU A 701 -17.34 -0.14 -3.68
C LEU A 701 -17.18 1.36 -3.97
N GLN A 702 -17.32 1.76 -5.24
CA GLN A 702 -17.13 3.15 -5.72
C GLN A 702 -15.88 3.84 -5.15
N PRO A 703 -14.68 3.22 -5.24
CA PRO A 703 -13.44 3.89 -4.82
C PRO A 703 -13.14 5.08 -5.75
N LYS A 704 -12.27 6.01 -5.37
CA LYS A 704 -11.86 7.09 -6.30
C LYS A 704 -10.77 6.63 -7.26
N THR A 705 -9.83 5.85 -6.77
CA THR A 705 -8.70 5.30 -7.52
C THR A 705 -8.56 3.82 -7.21
N ILE A 706 -8.29 3.01 -8.23
CA ILE A 706 -8.05 1.58 -8.11
C ILE A 706 -6.69 1.27 -8.70
N LEU A 707 -5.90 0.46 -8.01
CA LEU A 707 -4.70 -0.16 -8.55
C LEU A 707 -4.99 -1.62 -8.85
N CYS A 708 -4.81 -2.02 -10.10
CA CYS A 708 -4.97 -3.40 -10.54
C CYS A 708 -3.65 -3.94 -11.11
N PRO A 709 -3.41 -5.25 -11.09
CA PRO A 709 -2.34 -5.87 -11.86
C PRO A 709 -2.51 -5.59 -13.36
N GLU A 710 -1.41 -5.37 -14.08
CA GLU A 710 -1.41 -5.15 -15.54
C GLU A 710 -2.08 -6.32 -16.30
N GLU A 711 -2.00 -7.56 -15.78
CA GLU A 711 -2.60 -8.74 -16.39
C GLU A 711 -4.13 -8.62 -16.54
N LEU A 712 -4.79 -7.98 -15.57
CA LEU A 712 -6.24 -7.78 -15.61
C LEU A 712 -6.66 -6.80 -16.70
N ARG A 713 -5.77 -5.90 -17.14
CA ARG A 713 -6.06 -4.93 -18.21
C ARG A 713 -6.59 -5.59 -19.49
N SER A 714 -6.05 -6.76 -19.83
CA SER A 714 -6.44 -7.51 -21.02
C SER A 714 -7.78 -8.24 -20.87
N ARG A 715 -8.21 -8.50 -19.63
CA ARG A 715 -9.36 -9.36 -19.30
C ARG A 715 -10.56 -8.59 -18.74
N THR A 716 -10.33 -7.41 -18.18
CA THR A 716 -11.37 -6.52 -17.67
C THR A 716 -11.36 -5.22 -18.47
N CYS A 717 -12.34 -5.04 -19.36
CA CYS A 717 -12.55 -3.76 -20.02
C CYS A 717 -13.34 -2.84 -19.07
N PHE A 718 -12.64 -2.02 -18.29
CA PHE A 718 -13.29 -0.95 -17.54
C PHE A 718 -13.71 0.14 -18.54
N SER A 719 -15.01 0.29 -18.79
CA SER A 719 -15.53 1.29 -19.72
C SER A 719 -15.19 2.71 -19.25
N SER A 720 -15.15 3.68 -20.17
CA SER A 720 -14.90 5.09 -19.85
C SER A 720 -16.02 5.76 -19.02
N GLU A 721 -17.08 5.03 -18.67
CA GLU A 721 -18.22 5.51 -17.90
C GLU A 721 -18.07 5.32 -16.39
N MET A 722 -17.00 4.68 -15.92
CA MET A 722 -16.80 4.43 -14.50
C MET A 722 -16.37 5.72 -13.76
N SER A 723 -16.90 5.90 -12.55
CA SER A 723 -16.67 7.08 -11.71
C SER A 723 -15.28 7.14 -11.05
N PHE A 724 -14.40 6.20 -11.37
CA PHE A 724 -13.11 5.98 -10.71
C PHE A 724 -11.94 5.87 -11.69
N SER A 725 -10.75 6.28 -11.25
CA SER A 725 -9.52 6.17 -12.04
C SER A 725 -8.86 4.80 -11.82
N VAL A 726 -8.51 4.10 -12.89
CA VAL A 726 -7.78 2.83 -12.81
C VAL A 726 -6.31 3.07 -13.13
N LEU A 727 -5.44 2.59 -12.26
CA LEU A 727 -3.98 2.51 -12.43
C LEU A 727 -3.59 1.04 -12.47
N TYR A 728 -2.51 0.75 -13.18
CA TYR A 728 -1.98 -0.60 -13.28
C TYR A 728 -0.59 -0.68 -12.67
N TYR A 729 -0.27 -1.83 -12.08
CA TYR A 729 1.05 -2.11 -11.52
C TYR A 729 1.59 -3.45 -12.01
N THR A 730 2.91 -3.55 -12.03
CA THR A 730 3.69 -4.75 -12.38
C THR A 730 4.58 -5.13 -11.19
N GLU A 731 5.18 -6.32 -11.24
CA GLU A 731 6.08 -6.79 -10.19
C GLU A 731 7.42 -6.04 -10.26
N ALA A 732 8.02 -5.78 -9.10
CA ALA A 732 9.26 -5.03 -8.90
C ALA A 732 9.26 -3.55 -9.33
N GLU A 733 8.20 -3.03 -9.96
CA GLU A 733 8.08 -1.61 -10.28
C GLU A 733 7.43 -0.82 -9.14
N THR A 734 7.99 0.37 -8.87
CA THR A 734 7.44 1.29 -7.85
C THR A 734 6.53 2.31 -8.53
N LEU A 735 5.26 2.29 -8.16
CA LEU A 735 4.25 3.21 -8.68
C LEU A 735 4.00 4.35 -7.69
N LYS A 736 4.03 5.58 -8.21
CA LYS A 736 3.60 6.77 -7.49
C LYS A 736 2.11 7.01 -7.74
N VAL A 737 1.31 6.95 -6.69
CA VAL A 737 -0.15 7.08 -6.77
C VAL A 737 -0.58 8.41 -6.20
N SER A 738 -1.11 9.27 -7.07
CA SER A 738 -1.73 10.53 -6.66
C SER A 738 -3.24 10.35 -6.55
N TYR A 739 -3.82 10.75 -5.42
CA TYR A 739 -5.25 10.65 -5.18
C TYR A 739 -5.81 11.93 -4.55
N ARG A 740 -7.11 12.19 -4.76
CA ARG A 740 -7.76 13.43 -4.34
C ARG A 740 -8.59 13.23 -3.08
N LYS A 741 -8.25 13.95 -2.01
CA LYS A 741 -9.11 14.05 -0.83
C LYS A 741 -10.04 15.26 -0.92
N LYS A 742 -11.33 15.05 -0.64
CA LYS A 742 -12.30 16.14 -0.52
C LYS A 742 -12.22 16.69 0.91
N GLY A 743 -11.45 17.75 1.08
CA GLY A 743 -11.37 18.54 2.30
C GLY A 743 -10.55 17.90 3.42
N LEU A 744 -10.02 18.78 4.27
CA LEU A 744 -9.34 18.45 5.52
C LEU A 744 -10.35 18.58 6.66
N GLU A 745 -10.53 17.52 7.45
CA GLU A 745 -11.28 17.62 8.70
C GLU A 745 -10.35 18.10 9.81
N LEU A 746 -10.68 19.24 10.40
CA LEU A 746 -9.98 19.82 11.54
C LEU A 746 -10.90 19.82 12.76
N LYS A 747 -10.46 19.19 13.85
CA LYS A 747 -11.12 19.27 15.15
C LYS A 747 -10.53 20.43 15.94
N ILE A 748 -11.36 21.35 16.38
CA ILE A 748 -10.95 22.55 17.12
C ILE A 748 -11.37 22.38 18.57
N ALA A 749 -10.44 22.58 19.51
CA ALA A 749 -10.74 22.55 20.93
C ALA A 749 -11.81 23.60 21.28
N THR A 750 -12.71 23.28 22.22
CA THR A 750 -13.89 24.11 22.50
C THR A 750 -13.57 25.49 23.06
N ASP A 751 -12.52 25.59 23.86
CA ASP A 751 -11.92 26.84 24.34
C ASP A 751 -11.48 27.74 23.18
N LEU A 752 -10.80 27.20 22.17
CA LEU A 752 -10.39 27.93 20.98
C LEU A 752 -11.58 28.26 20.08
N ALA A 753 -12.52 27.32 19.92
CA ALA A 753 -13.73 27.50 19.13
C ALA A 753 -14.77 28.42 19.79
N SER A 754 -14.58 28.80 21.06
CA SER A 754 -15.37 29.85 21.72
C SER A 754 -14.86 31.26 21.40
N GLN A 755 -13.64 31.37 20.87
CA GLN A 755 -13.00 32.62 20.48
C GLN A 755 -13.36 33.06 19.04
N PHE A 756 -14.21 32.31 18.34
CA PHE A 756 -14.66 32.68 16.99
C PHE A 756 -15.42 34.01 17.05
N TYR A 757 -14.77 35.07 16.57
CA TYR A 757 -15.42 36.33 16.27
C TYR A 757 -15.64 36.42 14.76
N TRP A 758 -16.89 36.27 14.33
CA TRP A 758 -17.27 36.30 12.93
C TRP A 758 -17.41 37.73 12.45
N LYS A 759 -16.75 38.06 11.34
CA LYS A 759 -16.97 39.32 10.61
C LYS A 759 -17.67 39.01 9.28
N THR A 760 -18.91 39.46 9.16
CA THR A 760 -19.77 39.24 7.98
C THR A 760 -19.56 40.32 6.94
N PHE A 761 -19.11 39.93 5.75
CA PHE A 761 -18.97 40.84 4.61
C PHE A 761 -20.27 40.91 3.82
N LYS A 762 -21.00 42.02 3.96
CA LYS A 762 -22.34 42.22 3.37
C LYS A 762 -22.40 42.16 1.84
N LYS A 763 -21.27 42.29 1.14
CA LYS A 763 -21.23 42.29 -0.34
C LYS A 763 -21.08 40.88 -0.95
N GLU A 764 -20.61 39.89 -0.19
CA GLU A 764 -20.23 38.56 -0.74
C GLU A 764 -20.78 37.37 0.08
N GLU A 765 -21.56 37.59 1.15
CA GLU A 765 -22.03 36.54 2.07
C GLU A 765 -20.90 35.67 2.67
N ILE A 766 -19.69 36.23 2.75
CA ILE A 766 -18.50 35.60 3.32
C ILE A 766 -18.41 35.99 4.80
N ASN A 767 -18.27 34.98 5.67
CA ASN A 767 -17.95 35.19 7.08
C ASN A 767 -16.48 34.82 7.31
N ILE A 768 -15.70 35.75 7.84
CA ILE A 768 -14.28 35.52 8.13
C ILE A 768 -14.07 35.52 9.64
N ALA A 769 -13.28 34.57 10.12
CA ALA A 769 -12.79 34.55 11.49
C ALA A 769 -11.33 34.05 11.50
N ARG A 770 -10.45 34.77 12.21
CA ARG A 770 -9.05 34.37 12.39
C ARG A 770 -8.93 33.45 13.59
N LEU A 771 -8.25 32.32 13.41
CA LEU A 771 -7.98 31.37 14.47
C LEU A 771 -6.48 31.10 14.53
N LYS A 772 -5.92 31.08 15.73
CA LYS A 772 -4.52 30.70 15.97
C LYS A 772 -4.48 29.65 17.06
N GLY A 773 -3.84 28.53 16.76
CA GLY A 773 -3.65 27.44 17.70
C GLY A 773 -2.45 26.58 17.33
N GLU A 774 -2.12 25.63 18.19
CA GLU A 774 -1.14 24.58 17.91
C GLU A 774 -1.83 23.43 17.16
N LEU A 775 -1.28 23.05 15.99
CA LEU A 775 -1.81 21.96 15.18
C LEU A 775 -1.11 20.65 15.56
N LEU A 776 -1.90 19.68 16.01
CA LEU A 776 -1.45 18.34 16.38
C LEU A 776 -2.16 17.30 15.52
N VAL A 777 -1.51 16.15 15.32
CA VAL A 777 -2.15 14.97 14.72
C VAL A 777 -2.23 13.90 15.80
N GLU A 778 -3.45 13.52 16.16
CA GLU A 778 -3.70 12.49 17.16
C GLU A 778 -4.82 11.57 16.67
N ASN A 779 -4.62 10.26 16.76
CA ASN A 779 -5.58 9.25 16.31
C ASN A 779 -6.06 9.49 14.86
N ALA A 780 -5.11 9.75 13.95
CA ALA A 780 -5.36 10.05 12.54
C ALA A 780 -6.30 11.24 12.30
N LYS A 781 -6.35 12.21 13.23
CA LYS A 781 -7.18 13.41 13.13
C LYS A 781 -6.33 14.65 13.41
N HIS A 782 -6.55 15.69 12.62
CA HIS A 782 -5.98 17.01 12.89
C HIS A 782 -6.72 17.68 14.03
N LEU A 783 -6.00 18.06 15.09
CA LEU A 783 -6.49 18.78 16.26
C LEU A 783 -5.84 20.16 16.31
N LEU A 784 -6.64 21.19 16.56
CA LEU A 784 -6.16 22.54 16.81
C LEU A 784 -6.42 22.90 18.28
N LEU A 785 -5.34 23.05 19.05
CA LEU A 785 -5.36 23.39 20.48
C LEU A 785 -4.99 24.86 20.71
N GLN A 786 -5.32 25.39 21.88
CA GLN A 786 -4.92 26.75 22.27
C GLN A 786 -3.40 26.84 22.50
N ASP A 787 -2.77 27.86 21.91
CA ASP A 787 -1.34 28.16 22.08
C ASP A 787 -1.07 28.66 23.51
N ASN A 788 -0.49 27.80 24.36
CA ASN A 788 -0.20 28.10 25.76
C ASN A 788 1.09 28.94 25.97
N ASP A 789 1.86 29.21 24.90
CA ASP A 789 3.07 30.03 24.97
C ASP A 789 2.76 31.53 25.10
N LYS A 790 2.45 31.97 26.32
CA LYS A 790 2.31 33.41 26.65
C LYS A 790 3.64 34.20 26.64
N LYS A 791 4.79 33.57 26.33
CA LYS A 791 6.12 34.20 26.51
C LYS A 791 6.66 34.98 25.30
N ASN A 792 6.09 34.84 24.09
CA ASN A 792 6.64 35.48 22.87
C ASN A 792 5.67 36.44 22.14
N SER A 793 4.56 36.86 22.76
CA SER A 793 3.54 37.68 22.08
C SER A 793 3.73 39.20 22.21
N SER A 794 4.90 39.70 22.61
CA SER A 794 5.15 41.14 22.83
C SER A 794 5.76 41.90 21.64
N ARG A 795 6.00 41.27 20.49
CA ARG A 795 6.23 42.04 19.25
C ARG A 795 4.89 42.35 18.61
N ASN A 796 4.48 43.62 18.64
CA ASN A 796 3.39 44.18 17.83
C ASN A 796 3.58 43.69 16.39
N ARG A 797 2.79 42.68 16.00
CA ARG A 797 2.80 42.16 14.63
C ARG A 797 1.94 43.11 13.79
N LEU A 798 2.47 43.49 12.63
CA LEU A 798 1.81 44.33 11.63
C LEU A 798 0.42 43.77 11.33
N LEU A 799 -0.63 44.51 11.72
CA LEU A 799 -2.00 44.28 11.27
C LEU A 799 -2.05 44.59 9.77
N VAL A 800 -2.66 43.71 8.98
CA VAL A 800 -2.88 43.99 7.55
C VAL A 800 -4.25 44.63 7.44
N HIS A 801 -4.29 45.94 7.18
CA HIS A 801 -5.54 46.66 6.97
C HIS A 801 -6.04 46.44 5.56
N TRP A 802 -7.33 46.14 5.42
CA TRP A 802 -7.99 45.92 4.13
C TRP A 802 -9.20 46.84 3.99
N GLY A 803 -9.33 47.49 2.83
CA GLY A 803 -10.43 48.40 2.50
C GLY A 803 -9.99 49.85 2.31
N LEU A 804 -10.89 50.65 1.71
CA LEU A 804 -10.69 52.08 1.52
C LEU A 804 -11.15 52.80 2.80
N PRO A 805 -10.33 53.68 3.42
CA PRO A 805 -10.76 54.42 4.59
C PRO A 805 -11.89 55.37 4.22
N ASP A 806 -12.98 55.31 4.99
CA ASP A 806 -14.13 56.20 4.85
C ASP A 806 -13.71 57.62 5.27
N SER A 807 -13.59 58.50 4.28
CA SER A 807 -13.03 59.84 4.44
C SER A 807 -13.87 60.72 5.37
N GLU A 808 -15.18 60.53 5.42
CA GLU A 808 -16.09 61.27 6.32
C GLU A 808 -15.93 60.79 7.77
N LYS A 809 -15.80 59.48 7.99
CA LYS A 809 -15.52 58.92 9.32
C LYS A 809 -14.14 59.29 9.83
N LEU A 810 -13.15 59.36 8.96
CA LEU A 810 -11.80 59.79 9.30
C LEU A 810 -11.77 61.23 9.78
N VAL A 811 -12.44 62.14 9.06
CA VAL A 811 -12.57 63.54 9.50
C VAL A 811 -13.33 63.63 10.83
N GLY A 812 -14.41 62.85 11.00
CA GLY A 812 -15.16 62.79 12.26
C GLY A 812 -14.33 62.28 13.45
N ALA A 813 -13.51 61.25 13.25
CA ALA A 813 -12.65 60.69 14.28
C ALA A 813 -11.51 61.65 14.68
N LEU A 814 -10.92 62.34 13.69
CA LEU A 814 -9.89 63.36 13.93
C LEU A 814 -10.47 64.58 14.65
N ALA A 815 -11.70 64.99 14.33
CA ALA A 815 -12.41 66.06 15.03
C ALA A 815 -12.69 65.72 16.51
N ASN A 816 -13.05 64.46 16.80
CA ASN A 816 -13.23 63.98 18.19
C ASN A 816 -11.93 64.00 19.01
N LEU A 817 -10.77 63.95 18.35
CA LEU A 817 -9.45 64.08 18.96
C LEU A 817 -8.98 65.55 19.06
N GLY A 818 -9.84 66.52 18.70
CA GLY A 818 -9.53 67.94 18.72
C GLY A 818 -8.71 68.43 17.53
N ILE A 819 -8.58 67.63 16.46
CA ILE A 819 -7.79 67.96 15.28
C ILE A 819 -8.73 68.44 14.16
N SER A 820 -8.51 69.66 13.68
CA SER A 820 -9.32 70.22 12.59
C SER A 820 -8.78 69.76 11.23
N ALA A 821 -9.58 68.94 10.54
CA ALA A 821 -9.27 68.36 9.24
C ALA A 821 -10.14 68.98 8.14
N LEU A 822 -9.53 69.35 7.00
CA LEU A 822 -10.22 69.83 5.81
C LEU A 822 -10.23 68.71 4.77
N LEU A 823 -11.42 68.39 4.25
CA LEU A 823 -11.62 67.37 3.23
C LEU A 823 -11.61 68.02 1.84
N GLU A 824 -10.67 67.61 0.98
CA GLU A 824 -10.65 67.98 -0.43
C GLU A 824 -10.87 66.73 -1.28
N HIS A 825 -11.85 66.79 -2.17
CA HIS A 825 -12.08 65.75 -3.17
C HIS A 825 -11.24 66.05 -4.41
N GLY A 826 -10.50 65.05 -4.90
CA GLY A 826 -9.62 65.23 -6.05
C GLY A 826 -10.39 65.70 -7.29
N LYS A 827 -9.89 66.71 -8.00
CA LYS A 827 -10.35 67.03 -9.35
C LYS A 827 -9.89 65.89 -10.28
N SER A 828 -10.83 65.30 -11.01
CA SER A 828 -10.59 64.20 -11.96
C SER A 828 -9.70 64.67 -13.12
N ASP A 829 -8.38 64.62 -12.95
CA ASP A 829 -7.42 64.61 -14.04
C ASP A 829 -6.93 63.17 -14.25
N ALA A 830 -6.90 62.71 -15.52
CA ALA A 830 -6.73 61.31 -15.94
C ALA A 830 -5.37 60.65 -15.58
N LYS A 831 -4.60 61.21 -14.65
CA LYS A 831 -3.31 60.71 -14.16
C LYS A 831 -3.17 60.63 -12.64
N SER A 832 -4.11 61.12 -11.84
CA SER A 832 -4.03 61.03 -10.38
C SER A 832 -4.82 59.83 -9.84
N GLN A 833 -4.14 58.92 -9.11
CA GLN A 833 -4.75 57.77 -8.42
C GLN A 833 -5.35 58.13 -7.05
N THR A 834 -5.31 59.42 -6.67
CA THR A 834 -5.83 59.97 -5.42
C THR A 834 -7.34 60.22 -5.49
N VAL A 835 -8.08 59.53 -4.63
CA VAL A 835 -9.55 59.65 -4.49
C VAL A 835 -9.90 60.85 -3.61
N CYS A 836 -9.16 61.07 -2.53
CA CYS A 836 -9.43 62.15 -1.58
C CYS A 836 -8.16 62.58 -0.83
N THR A 837 -8.05 63.86 -0.51
CA THR A 837 -6.98 64.44 0.31
C THR A 837 -7.55 65.07 1.57
N VAL A 838 -6.99 64.73 2.73
CA VAL A 838 -7.36 65.29 4.04
C VAL A 838 -6.20 66.13 4.56
N GLN A 839 -6.40 67.43 4.72
CA GLN A 839 -5.38 68.34 5.20
C GLN A 839 -5.66 68.77 6.64
N LEU A 840 -4.70 68.53 7.54
CA LEU A 840 -4.81 68.88 8.96
C LEU A 840 -4.25 70.29 9.19
N ARG A 841 -5.01 71.14 9.90
CA ARG A 841 -4.64 72.53 10.20
C ARG A 841 -3.80 72.64 11.47
N GLU A 842 -3.11 73.77 11.64
CA GLU A 842 -2.23 74.02 12.79
C GLU A 842 -2.92 73.75 14.14
N PRO A 843 -2.20 73.18 15.13
CA PRO A 843 -0.74 72.98 15.17
C PRO A 843 -0.23 71.70 14.48
N TYR A 844 -1.11 70.83 14.00
CA TYR A 844 -0.76 69.49 13.48
C TYR A 844 -0.73 69.51 11.95
N LYS A 845 0.38 69.95 11.35
CA LYS A 845 0.57 69.94 9.89
C LYS A 845 0.75 68.52 9.39
N ALA A 846 -0.28 67.99 8.72
CA ALA A 846 -0.23 66.68 8.12
C ALA A 846 -1.16 66.60 6.90
N LEU A 847 -0.74 65.84 5.89
CA LEU A 847 -1.48 65.56 4.66
C LEU A 847 -1.75 64.06 4.57
N ILE A 848 -3.01 63.67 4.42
CA ILE A 848 -3.40 62.27 4.20
C ILE A 848 -3.97 62.17 2.80
N GLU A 849 -3.32 61.42 1.91
CA GLU A 849 -3.81 61.16 0.56
C GLU A 849 -4.36 59.74 0.48
N ILE A 850 -5.66 59.62 0.26
CA ILE A 850 -6.36 58.34 0.12
C ILE A 850 -6.46 58.06 -1.38
N GLY A 851 -5.66 57.12 -1.87
CA GLY A 851 -5.71 56.59 -3.24
C GLY A 851 -6.59 55.34 -3.35
N THR A 852 -6.75 54.84 -4.58
CA THR A 852 -7.54 53.62 -4.86
C THR A 852 -6.92 52.35 -4.29
N THR A 853 -5.60 52.31 -4.13
CA THR A 853 -4.83 51.13 -3.69
C THR A 853 -3.87 51.39 -2.54
N SER A 854 -3.68 52.65 -2.13
CA SER A 854 -2.78 53.03 -1.03
C SER A 854 -3.25 54.31 -0.36
N THR A 855 -2.93 54.47 0.93
CA THR A 855 -3.13 55.73 1.67
C THR A 855 -1.77 56.20 2.17
N SER A 856 -1.35 57.41 1.78
CA SER A 856 -0.10 58.03 2.21
C SER A 856 -0.38 59.05 3.32
N ILE A 857 0.48 59.10 4.34
CA ILE A 857 0.43 60.08 5.43
C ILE A 857 1.75 60.82 5.41
N THR A 858 1.70 62.15 5.26
CA THR A 858 2.88 63.01 5.20
C THR A 858 2.79 64.03 6.32
N THR A 859 3.72 63.97 7.28
CA THR A 859 3.81 64.91 8.41
C THR A 859 5.25 65.03 8.88
N ASP A 860 5.58 66.17 9.48
CA ASP A 860 6.88 66.50 10.07
C ASP A 860 6.99 66.12 11.56
N ASP A 861 5.90 65.69 12.20
CA ASP A 861 5.84 65.29 13.61
C ASP A 861 5.50 63.79 13.77
N GLU A 862 6.43 63.03 14.36
CA GLU A 862 6.31 61.59 14.59
C GLU A 862 5.15 61.22 15.54
N ASN A 863 4.83 62.08 16.51
CA ASN A 863 3.71 61.86 17.43
C ASN A 863 2.38 62.03 16.69
N VAL A 864 2.31 62.98 15.75
CA VAL A 864 1.16 63.20 14.88
C VAL A 864 1.00 62.03 13.91
N ALA A 865 2.10 61.54 13.32
CA ALA A 865 2.08 60.34 12.48
C ALA A 865 1.52 59.13 13.22
N SER A 866 1.98 58.89 14.46
CA SER A 866 1.50 57.80 15.30
C SER A 866 0.02 57.93 15.65
N LEU A 867 -0.45 59.15 15.93
CA LEU A 867 -1.84 59.44 16.27
C LEU A 867 -2.77 59.26 15.05
N ILE A 868 -2.36 59.73 13.88
CA ILE A 868 -3.10 59.54 12.62
C ILE A 868 -3.15 58.04 12.28
N TYR A 869 -2.02 57.34 12.42
CA TYR A 869 -1.96 55.89 12.20
C TYR A 869 -2.92 55.13 13.10
N LYS A 870 -2.94 55.40 14.41
CA LYS A 870 -3.92 54.80 15.34
C LYS A 870 -5.37 55.13 15.00
N THR A 871 -5.61 56.33 14.47
CA THR A 871 -6.96 56.73 14.06
C THR A 871 -7.40 55.97 12.82
N LEU A 872 -6.51 55.78 11.84
CA LEU A 872 -6.76 54.94 10.66
C LEU A 872 -6.89 53.46 11.01
N ASP A 873 -6.09 52.95 11.93
CA ASP A 873 -6.18 51.59 12.49
C ASP A 873 -7.57 51.31 13.09
N ASN A 874 -8.17 52.30 13.75
CA ASN A 874 -9.54 52.20 14.29
C ASN A 874 -10.65 52.29 13.23
N ILE A 875 -10.37 52.84 12.05
CA ILE A 875 -11.36 53.07 10.98
C ILE A 875 -11.31 51.97 9.93
N LEU A 876 -10.12 51.47 9.64
CA LEU A 876 -9.88 50.42 8.67
C LEU A 876 -10.12 49.04 9.29
N ASP A 877 -10.65 48.14 8.47
CA ASP A 877 -10.83 46.77 8.90
C ASP A 877 -9.45 46.06 8.90
N ALA A 878 -8.98 45.67 10.09
CA ALA A 878 -7.73 44.93 10.28
C ALA A 878 -7.93 43.41 10.17
N VAL A 879 -6.95 42.69 9.59
CA VAL A 879 -6.85 41.22 9.51
C VAL A 879 -5.60 40.69 10.21
#